data_AF-A0A378F342-F1
#
_entry.id   AF-A0A378F342-F1
#
_cell.length_a   1.000
_cell.length_b   1.000
_cell.length_c   1.000
_cell.angle_alpha   90.00
_cell.angle_beta   90.00
_cell.angle_gamma   90.00
#
_symmetry.space_group_name_H-M   'P 1'
#
loop_
_entity.id
_entity.type
_entity.pdbx_description
1 polymer ?
#
loop_
_entity_poly.entity_id
_entity_poly.type
_entity_poly.pdbx_seq_one_letter_code
_entity_poly.pdbx_strand_id
1 'polypeptide(L)'
;MISPFAIASVVKGNIPYQTYRDFAENKGVFQAGKSDIIIKDKNGNIPGTLNSAPMPDFSATDTSGVATLVSPQYLSGVRHNGGYTGVRFGDGENLYHLVSRNNASDMDIHTPRLDKLVTEVVPVGAASTDASFNHSSQYSAFYRLGSGSQLIKNDDGKNISITGAYQYLTGGTVAGLSYYNWFGGTLMASTADLTSAQGVLPSHTQGGDSGSPLYAYDKAQGKWVLVANLSSGSGNNALWSVVSAGRIQNIMDAYSDGLVNYDNTSPENIIWSFDASEGVGSLSQGNEAHTMHGKKGNDLNAGKDLSFSGHNGVIDIRDNVSQGAGSLTFHDDYTVTTTNGSTWTGAGIIVDQNTSVNWQVNGVKGDNLHKIGQGTLIVQGTGVNEGGLKVGDGTVILNQQADSSGQVQAFSSVNIASGRPTVVLADNRQVNPDNISWGYRGGILDVNGNDLSFHNISAADYGAQLHNSSDKEATVSLTIPDAIEWNGKDTQRISGQVYKYFNTESQTTEFFVLKTTSAGWSPSPAEKHLPEIFRGADYFSSQEEANREASADRQLIYHGKLTGNIRFDAGRVGKFVMDGSADIGGTFSKEDGRLTMQGHPVIHAFNSQSIADKVAATGDGSVLTQPTSFTQDDWESRTFSLGMLELKNTGLWAGTQCRAKHTHSGG
;
A
#
# COMPACT_ATOMS: atom_id res chain seq x y z
N MET A 1 21.30 -37.88 -6.89
CA MET A 1 21.76 -38.23 -8.25
C MET A 1 21.05 -37.31 -9.23
N ILE A 2 21.83 -36.54 -9.99
CA ILE A 2 21.48 -35.66 -11.12
C ILE A 2 20.25 -34.75 -10.92
N SER A 3 20.52 -33.48 -10.58
CA SER A 3 19.55 -32.38 -10.68
C SER A 3 19.03 -32.30 -12.12
N PRO A 4 17.75 -32.57 -12.40
CA PRO A 4 17.20 -32.30 -13.72
C PRO A 4 17.07 -30.78 -13.86
N PHE A 5 17.57 -30.27 -14.98
CA PHE A 5 17.56 -28.87 -15.39
C PHE A 5 16.30 -28.13 -14.92
N ALA A 6 16.50 -27.06 -14.15
CA ALA A 6 15.45 -26.10 -13.84
C ALA A 6 14.98 -25.47 -15.17
N ILE A 7 13.81 -25.87 -15.64
CA ILE A 7 13.15 -25.19 -16.75
C ILE A 7 12.32 -24.05 -16.14
N ALA A 8 12.03 -22.99 -16.90
CA ALA A 8 11.76 -21.61 -16.48
C ALA A 8 10.41 -21.06 -17.10
N SER A 9 9.57 -20.25 -16.40
CA SER A 9 8.16 -19.83 -16.67
C SER A 9 7.92 -19.51 -18.14
N VAL A 10 7.03 -20.26 -18.79
CA VAL A 10 6.92 -20.23 -20.26
C VAL A 10 5.59 -19.63 -20.69
N VAL A 11 5.65 -18.64 -21.57
CA VAL A 11 4.48 -18.05 -22.24
C VAL A 11 4.54 -18.27 -23.75
N LYS A 12 3.38 -18.14 -24.41
CA LYS A 12 3.24 -18.39 -25.84
C LYS A 12 3.81 -17.23 -26.66
N GLY A 13 4.67 -17.52 -27.62
CA GLY A 13 5.41 -16.51 -28.37
C GLY A 13 4.62 -15.75 -29.43
N ASN A 14 3.39 -16.14 -29.77
CA ASN A 14 2.57 -15.42 -30.74
C ASN A 14 1.68 -14.33 -30.10
N ILE A 15 1.61 -14.25 -28.77
CA ILE A 15 0.93 -13.19 -28.02
C ILE A 15 1.97 -12.15 -27.59
N PRO A 16 1.68 -10.84 -27.67
CA PRO A 16 2.61 -9.81 -27.19
C PRO A 16 2.98 -10.04 -25.73
N TYR A 17 4.28 -10.08 -25.42
CA TYR A 17 4.79 -10.38 -24.08
C TYR A 17 4.23 -9.43 -23.00
N GLN A 18 4.01 -8.15 -23.35
CA GLN A 18 3.42 -7.15 -22.47
C GLN A 18 2.04 -7.57 -21.93
N THR A 19 1.27 -8.35 -22.68
CA THR A 19 -0.05 -8.87 -22.26
C THR A 19 0.06 -9.71 -20.98
N TYR A 20 1.08 -10.57 -20.89
CA TYR A 20 1.31 -11.44 -19.73
C TYR A 20 1.83 -10.65 -18.51
N ARG A 21 2.51 -9.53 -18.75
CA ARG A 21 3.00 -8.61 -17.72
C ARG A 21 1.84 -7.80 -17.13
N ASP A 22 1.05 -7.16 -18.00
CA ASP A 22 -0.11 -6.37 -17.59
C ASP A 22 -1.16 -7.23 -16.89
N PHE A 23 -1.40 -8.45 -17.37
CA PHE A 23 -2.26 -9.43 -16.70
C PHE A 23 -1.81 -9.69 -15.25
N ALA A 24 -0.52 -9.95 -15.04
CA ALA A 24 0.01 -10.33 -13.74
C ALA A 24 0.04 -9.18 -12.72
N GLU A 25 0.08 -7.92 -13.19
CA GLU A 25 0.15 -6.73 -12.34
C GLU A 25 -1.17 -5.95 -12.28
N ASN A 26 -2.27 -6.50 -12.83
CA ASN A 26 -3.57 -5.84 -12.98
C ASN A 26 -3.51 -4.46 -13.66
N LYS A 27 -2.67 -4.34 -14.68
CA LYS A 27 -2.40 -3.09 -15.42
C LYS A 27 -2.99 -3.12 -16.83
N GLY A 28 -2.92 -1.98 -17.52
CA GLY A 28 -3.52 -1.85 -18.86
C GLY A 28 -5.00 -2.22 -18.85
N VAL A 29 -5.40 -3.12 -19.74
CA VAL A 29 -6.78 -3.62 -19.85
C VAL A 29 -7.18 -4.62 -18.75
N PHE A 30 -6.23 -5.09 -17.93
CA PHE A 30 -6.41 -6.13 -16.90
C PHE A 30 -6.63 -5.58 -15.49
N GLN A 31 -7.16 -4.36 -15.39
CA GLN A 31 -7.59 -3.81 -14.10
C GLN A 31 -8.61 -4.76 -13.43
N ALA A 32 -8.49 -4.92 -12.11
CA ALA A 32 -9.38 -5.79 -11.34
C ALA A 32 -10.87 -5.46 -11.60
N GLY A 33 -11.69 -6.50 -11.72
CA GLY A 33 -13.12 -6.39 -12.00
C GLY A 33 -13.50 -6.20 -13.48
N LYS A 34 -12.55 -5.93 -14.39
CA LYS A 34 -12.84 -5.88 -15.83
C LYS A 34 -13.22 -7.27 -16.36
N SER A 35 -14.21 -7.32 -17.25
CA SER A 35 -14.68 -8.54 -17.91
C SER A 35 -14.59 -8.38 -19.43
N ASP A 36 -14.80 -9.48 -20.17
CA ASP A 36 -14.83 -9.50 -21.63
C ASP A 36 -13.55 -8.93 -22.27
N ILE A 37 -12.40 -9.26 -21.68
CA ILE A 37 -11.09 -8.74 -22.11
C ILE A 37 -10.66 -9.48 -23.37
N ILE A 38 -10.60 -8.76 -24.49
CA ILE A 38 -10.18 -9.29 -25.78
C ILE A 38 -8.66 -9.45 -25.79
N ILE A 39 -8.17 -10.67 -26.02
CA ILE A 39 -6.76 -10.95 -26.22
C ILE A 39 -6.46 -10.89 -27.70
N LYS A 40 -5.39 -10.19 -28.07
CA LYS A 40 -4.91 -10.07 -29.45
C LYS A 40 -3.55 -10.74 -29.60
N ASP A 41 -3.34 -11.45 -30.70
CA ASP A 41 -2.01 -11.91 -31.09
C ASP A 41 -1.19 -10.77 -31.72
N LYS A 42 0.09 -11.04 -32.02
CA LYS A 42 1.01 -10.05 -32.62
C LYS A 42 0.57 -9.54 -34.00
N ASN A 43 -0.31 -10.27 -34.70
CA ASN A 43 -0.86 -9.88 -36.00
C ASN A 43 -2.22 -9.18 -35.87
N GLY A 44 -2.72 -8.99 -34.64
CA GLY A 44 -4.02 -8.37 -34.36
C GLY A 44 -5.22 -9.32 -34.45
N ASN A 45 -5.02 -10.62 -34.68
CA ASN A 45 -6.11 -11.60 -34.61
C ASN A 45 -6.54 -11.81 -33.16
N ILE A 46 -7.77 -12.28 -32.96
CA ILE A 46 -8.35 -12.51 -31.63
C ILE A 46 -8.33 -14.02 -31.32
N PRO A 47 -7.30 -14.55 -30.63
CA PRO A 47 -7.27 -15.95 -30.20
C PRO A 47 -8.37 -16.30 -29.18
N GLY A 48 -8.91 -15.31 -28.46
CA GLY A 48 -10.02 -15.50 -27.54
C GLY A 48 -10.28 -14.30 -26.65
N THR A 49 -11.26 -14.45 -25.76
CA THR A 49 -11.70 -13.41 -24.82
C THR A 49 -11.75 -14.01 -23.41
N LEU A 50 -11.24 -13.28 -22.42
CA LEU A 50 -11.42 -13.63 -21.01
C LEU A 50 -12.80 -13.18 -20.55
N ASN A 51 -13.78 -14.08 -20.59
CA ASN A 51 -15.18 -13.80 -20.26
C ASN A 51 -15.81 -14.78 -19.25
N SER A 52 -15.06 -15.79 -18.79
CA SER A 52 -15.57 -16.77 -17.81
C SER A 52 -15.69 -16.24 -16.38
N ALA A 53 -15.05 -15.11 -16.09
CA ALA A 53 -15.09 -14.40 -14.82
C ALA A 53 -14.52 -12.97 -15.01
N PRO A 54 -14.87 -12.01 -14.13
CA PRO A 54 -14.15 -10.75 -14.03
C PRO A 54 -12.68 -10.97 -13.66
N MET A 55 -11.80 -10.07 -14.08
CA MET A 55 -10.38 -10.10 -13.74
C MET A 55 -10.20 -10.06 -12.21
N PRO A 56 -9.45 -11.00 -11.60
CA PRO A 56 -9.17 -10.98 -10.17
C PRO A 56 -8.33 -9.78 -9.78
N ASP A 57 -8.42 -9.42 -8.51
CA ASP A 57 -7.44 -8.57 -7.86
C ASP A 57 -6.29 -9.44 -7.33
N PHE A 58 -5.11 -9.32 -7.93
CA PHE A 58 -3.92 -10.07 -7.54
C PHE A 58 -3.10 -9.39 -6.44
N SER A 59 -3.56 -8.25 -5.89
CA SER A 59 -2.80 -7.49 -4.89
C SER A 59 -2.55 -8.26 -3.58
N ALA A 60 -3.33 -9.31 -3.29
CA ALA A 60 -3.06 -10.22 -2.17
C ALA A 60 -1.78 -11.07 -2.38
N THR A 61 -1.28 -11.19 -3.60
CA THR A 61 -0.02 -11.88 -3.90
C THR A 61 1.16 -10.93 -3.67
N ASP A 62 2.21 -11.40 -3.02
CA ASP A 62 3.38 -10.57 -2.76
C ASP A 62 4.07 -10.18 -4.08
N THR A 63 4.82 -9.07 -4.08
CA THR A 63 5.42 -8.54 -5.33
C THR A 63 6.47 -9.46 -5.96
N SER A 64 7.01 -10.45 -5.22
CA SER A 64 7.84 -11.51 -5.78
C SER A 64 7.05 -12.73 -6.25
N GLY A 65 5.76 -12.84 -5.94
CA GLY A 65 4.87 -13.87 -6.47
C GLY A 65 5.08 -15.28 -5.89
N VAL A 66 5.60 -15.39 -4.67
CA VAL A 66 5.93 -16.66 -4.01
C VAL A 66 5.08 -16.97 -2.78
N ALA A 67 4.27 -16.00 -2.34
CA ALA A 67 3.33 -16.11 -1.24
C ALA A 67 2.09 -15.26 -1.51
N THR A 68 0.98 -15.58 -0.84
CA THR A 68 -0.29 -14.86 -1.00
C THR A 68 -0.98 -14.68 0.35
N LEU A 69 -1.43 -13.46 0.64
CA LEU A 69 -2.13 -13.10 1.85
C LEU A 69 -3.52 -13.76 1.87
N VAL A 70 -3.76 -14.61 2.88
CA VAL A 70 -5.02 -15.38 3.05
C VAL A 70 -5.81 -14.99 4.30
N SER A 71 -5.16 -14.27 5.21
CA SER A 71 -5.75 -13.57 6.35
C SER A 71 -4.88 -12.33 6.62
N PRO A 72 -5.37 -11.28 7.31
CA PRO A 72 -4.64 -10.01 7.43
C PRO A 72 -3.22 -10.10 7.99
N GLN A 73 -2.87 -11.19 8.66
CA GLN A 73 -1.53 -11.45 9.19
C GLN A 73 -0.90 -12.76 8.71
N TYR A 74 -1.55 -13.49 7.81
CA TYR A 74 -1.13 -14.84 7.43
C TYR A 74 -1.07 -15.03 5.92
N LEU A 75 0.01 -15.68 5.48
CA LEU A 75 0.25 -16.02 4.09
C LEU A 75 -0.06 -17.48 3.80
N SER A 76 -0.21 -17.82 2.52
CA SER A 76 -0.13 -19.18 1.99
C SER A 76 0.98 -19.24 0.94
N GLY A 77 1.80 -20.28 1.01
CA GLY A 77 2.95 -20.53 0.14
C GLY A 77 3.47 -21.95 0.34
N VAL A 78 4.65 -22.27 -0.18
CA VAL A 78 5.21 -23.64 -0.08
C VAL A 78 6.38 -23.75 0.89
N ARG A 79 6.44 -24.87 1.61
CA ARG A 79 7.39 -25.09 2.70
C ARG A 79 8.84 -25.06 2.23
N HIS A 80 9.14 -25.60 1.05
CA HIS A 80 10.50 -25.64 0.53
C HIS A 80 11.08 -24.26 0.20
N ASN A 81 10.26 -23.20 0.13
CA ASN A 81 10.72 -21.82 0.04
C ASN A 81 11.21 -21.31 1.40
N GLY A 82 12.33 -21.86 1.88
CA GLY A 82 12.92 -21.53 3.18
C GLY A 82 13.64 -20.18 3.24
N GLY A 83 13.98 -19.57 2.10
CA GLY A 83 14.90 -18.44 2.02
C GLY A 83 14.32 -17.04 2.31
N TYR A 84 13.08 -16.75 1.92
CA TYR A 84 12.51 -15.41 2.05
C TYR A 84 12.08 -15.10 3.49
N THR A 85 12.48 -13.96 4.05
CA THR A 85 12.17 -13.57 5.44
C THR A 85 11.13 -12.46 5.56
N GLY A 86 10.63 -11.96 4.43
CA GLY A 86 9.58 -10.96 4.37
C GLY A 86 8.92 -10.92 3.00
N VAL A 87 7.77 -10.25 2.94
CA VAL A 87 6.96 -10.05 1.74
C VAL A 87 6.65 -8.58 1.56
N ARG A 88 6.28 -8.20 0.34
CA ARG A 88 5.88 -6.83 -0.01
C ARG A 88 4.52 -6.83 -0.69
N PHE A 89 3.71 -5.83 -0.36
CA PHE A 89 2.36 -5.65 -0.93
C PHE A 89 2.19 -4.29 -1.59
N GLY A 90 1.13 -4.18 -2.40
CA GLY A 90 0.75 -2.96 -3.10
C GLY A 90 1.76 -2.53 -4.16
N ASP A 91 2.30 -1.33 -4.00
CA ASP A 91 3.34 -0.72 -4.84
C ASP A 91 4.75 -1.31 -4.63
N GLY A 92 4.92 -2.19 -3.64
CA GLY A 92 6.21 -2.82 -3.32
C GLY A 92 7.04 -2.07 -2.27
N GLU A 93 6.57 -0.94 -1.76
CA GLU A 93 7.28 -0.17 -0.72
C GLU A 93 6.98 -0.67 0.71
N ASN A 94 6.02 -1.58 0.84
CA ASN A 94 5.44 -2.01 2.11
C ASN A 94 5.94 -3.41 2.52
N LEU A 95 7.00 -3.46 3.35
CA LEU A 95 7.62 -4.70 3.82
C LEU A 95 6.99 -5.22 5.12
N TYR A 96 6.68 -6.52 5.12
CA TYR A 96 6.24 -7.27 6.30
C TYR A 96 7.18 -8.45 6.55
N HIS A 97 7.56 -8.69 7.80
CA HIS A 97 8.51 -9.74 8.17
C HIS A 97 7.81 -10.99 8.68
N LEU A 98 8.36 -12.16 8.34
CA LEU A 98 7.86 -13.42 8.86
C LEU A 98 8.35 -13.62 10.29
N VAL A 99 7.42 -13.87 11.22
CA VAL A 99 7.74 -14.23 12.62
C VAL A 99 7.65 -15.73 12.86
N SER A 100 6.88 -16.45 12.03
CA SER A 100 6.83 -17.91 11.98
C SER A 100 6.52 -18.35 10.57
N ARG A 101 7.05 -19.50 10.14
CA ARG A 101 6.70 -20.10 8.86
C ARG A 101 5.44 -20.97 8.91
N ASN A 102 5.15 -21.58 10.05
CA ASN A 102 4.09 -22.59 10.20
C ASN A 102 4.12 -23.64 9.08
N ASN A 103 5.25 -24.34 8.98
CA ASN A 103 5.46 -25.38 7.98
C ASN A 103 4.54 -26.57 8.25
N ALA A 104 3.84 -27.03 7.21
CA ALA A 104 3.12 -28.29 7.25
C ALA A 104 4.07 -29.47 7.43
N SER A 105 3.68 -30.49 8.20
CA SER A 105 4.44 -31.74 8.34
C SER A 105 4.15 -32.73 7.22
N ASP A 106 2.93 -32.68 6.68
CA ASP A 106 2.29 -33.68 5.80
C ASP A 106 2.25 -33.28 4.31
N MET A 107 2.46 -32.00 4.00
CA MET A 107 2.43 -31.45 2.64
C MET A 107 3.50 -30.37 2.46
N ASP A 108 3.85 -30.05 1.21
CA ASP A 108 4.74 -28.93 0.88
C ASP A 108 3.98 -27.59 0.87
N ILE A 109 3.40 -27.23 2.01
CA ILE A 109 2.72 -25.96 2.22
C ILE A 109 3.21 -25.32 3.53
N HIS A 110 3.13 -24.01 3.62
CA HIS A 110 3.31 -23.31 4.88
C HIS A 110 2.31 -22.16 5.02
N THR A 111 2.05 -21.72 6.25
CA THR A 111 1.14 -20.60 6.53
C THR A 111 1.84 -19.52 7.37
N PRO A 112 2.81 -18.79 6.81
CA PRO A 112 3.61 -17.86 7.59
C PRO A 112 2.79 -16.79 8.30
N ARG A 113 3.16 -16.49 9.55
CA ARG A 113 2.63 -15.36 10.34
C ARG A 113 3.54 -14.14 10.15
N LEU A 114 2.94 -12.98 9.96
CA LEU A 114 3.62 -11.70 9.81
C LEU A 114 3.77 -10.98 11.15
N ASP A 115 4.72 -10.06 11.23
CA ASP A 115 4.96 -9.18 12.38
C ASP A 115 3.85 -8.14 12.59
N LYS A 116 3.23 -7.67 11.52
CA LYS A 116 2.15 -6.66 11.51
C LYS A 116 0.98 -7.08 10.63
N LEU A 117 -0.19 -6.48 10.89
CA LEU A 117 -1.37 -6.60 10.03
C LEU A 117 -1.13 -5.89 8.69
N VAL A 118 -1.44 -6.53 7.57
CA VAL A 118 -1.29 -5.90 6.25
C VAL A 118 -2.39 -4.86 6.01
N THR A 119 -1.99 -3.66 5.58
CA THR A 119 -2.91 -2.51 5.44
C THR A 119 -3.26 -2.20 3.98
N GLU A 120 -2.37 -2.47 3.03
CA GLU A 120 -2.48 -2.01 1.64
C GLU A 120 -3.47 -2.82 0.80
N VAL A 121 -3.71 -4.07 1.18
CA VAL A 121 -4.44 -5.04 0.34
C VAL A 121 -5.42 -5.86 1.18
N VAL A 122 -6.41 -6.45 0.52
CA VAL A 122 -7.38 -7.36 1.15
C VAL A 122 -6.87 -8.79 0.95
N PRO A 123 -6.85 -9.64 2.01
CA PRO A 123 -6.53 -11.06 1.84
C PRO A 123 -7.51 -11.76 0.90
N VAL A 124 -7.03 -12.70 0.09
CA VAL A 124 -7.92 -13.57 -0.69
C VAL A 124 -8.43 -14.71 0.18
N GLY A 125 -9.73 -15.02 0.06
CA GLY A 125 -10.29 -16.19 0.73
C GLY A 125 -9.68 -17.50 0.23
N ALA A 126 -9.35 -18.41 1.14
CA ALA A 126 -8.89 -19.75 0.81
C ALA A 126 -10.08 -20.71 0.60
N ALA A 127 -9.97 -21.60 -0.38
CA ALA A 127 -10.89 -22.72 -0.54
C ALA A 127 -10.42 -23.95 0.25
N SER A 128 -11.34 -24.88 0.53
CA SER A 128 -11.01 -26.25 0.91
C SER A 128 -11.18 -27.13 -0.32
N THR A 129 -10.07 -27.62 -0.88
CA THR A 129 -10.08 -28.44 -2.10
C THR A 129 -9.83 -29.91 -1.76
N ASP A 130 -10.70 -30.80 -2.24
CA ASP A 130 -10.61 -32.24 -2.03
C ASP A 130 -11.00 -33.06 -3.28
N ALA A 131 -11.22 -34.37 -3.13
CA ALA A 131 -11.57 -35.27 -4.23
C ALA A 131 -12.86 -34.89 -4.98
N SER A 132 -13.78 -34.13 -4.37
CA SER A 132 -15.00 -33.65 -5.02
C SER A 132 -14.70 -32.67 -6.16
N PHE A 133 -13.52 -32.03 -6.17
CA PHE A 133 -13.07 -31.10 -7.20
C PHE A 133 -13.20 -31.69 -8.62
N ASN A 134 -12.86 -32.97 -8.81
CA ASN A 134 -12.87 -33.64 -10.12
C ASN A 134 -14.26 -33.80 -10.74
N HIS A 135 -15.31 -33.71 -9.92
CA HIS A 135 -16.69 -33.84 -10.34
C HIS A 135 -17.48 -32.54 -10.13
N SER A 136 -16.78 -31.49 -9.69
CA SER A 136 -17.38 -30.20 -9.39
C SER A 136 -17.43 -29.35 -10.65
N SER A 137 -18.54 -28.62 -10.78
CA SER A 137 -18.64 -27.51 -11.72
C SER A 137 -18.56 -26.15 -11.01
N GLN A 138 -18.11 -26.10 -9.75
CA GLN A 138 -18.09 -24.90 -8.91
C GLN A 138 -17.27 -23.77 -9.50
N TYR A 139 -16.12 -24.08 -10.12
CA TYR A 139 -15.17 -23.10 -10.61
C TYR A 139 -15.29 -22.88 -12.13
N SER A 140 -15.37 -21.63 -12.59
CA SER A 140 -15.48 -21.29 -14.03
C SER A 140 -14.16 -20.89 -14.69
N ALA A 141 -13.18 -20.46 -13.91
CA ALA A 141 -11.89 -19.97 -14.40
C ALA A 141 -10.79 -20.25 -13.38
N PHE A 142 -9.57 -20.48 -13.87
CA PHE A 142 -8.37 -20.67 -13.05
C PHE A 142 -7.22 -19.83 -13.59
N TYR A 143 -6.73 -18.90 -12.78
CA TYR A 143 -5.65 -17.98 -13.13
C TYR A 143 -4.47 -18.15 -12.19
N ARG A 144 -3.27 -17.93 -12.72
CA ARG A 144 -2.04 -17.90 -11.93
C ARG A 144 -1.22 -16.67 -12.28
N LEU A 145 -0.29 -16.33 -11.39
CA LEU A 145 0.83 -15.44 -11.65
C LEU A 145 2.06 -15.96 -10.90
N GLY A 146 3.26 -15.53 -11.26
CA GLY A 146 4.49 -15.84 -10.53
C GLY A 146 5.71 -15.25 -11.21
N SER A 147 6.87 -15.36 -10.55
CA SER A 147 8.12 -14.76 -11.03
C SER A 147 9.21 -15.78 -11.29
N GLY A 148 8.86 -17.03 -11.66
CA GLY A 148 9.83 -18.00 -12.11
C GLY A 148 10.71 -17.46 -13.25
N SER A 149 11.83 -18.12 -13.51
CA SER A 149 12.76 -17.71 -14.58
C SER A 149 12.00 -17.54 -15.91
N GLN A 150 12.18 -16.50 -16.72
CA GLN A 150 11.17 -16.13 -17.73
C GLN A 150 11.53 -16.59 -19.16
N LEU A 151 10.59 -17.21 -19.88
CA LEU A 151 10.74 -17.76 -21.23
C LEU A 151 9.57 -17.51 -22.16
N ILE A 152 9.90 -17.50 -23.44
CA ILE A 152 8.96 -17.49 -24.55
C ILE A 152 9.09 -18.82 -25.32
N LYS A 153 7.99 -19.53 -25.54
CA LYS A 153 7.93 -20.67 -26.47
C LYS A 153 7.60 -20.14 -27.87
N ASN A 154 8.53 -20.25 -28.81
CA ASN A 154 8.30 -19.85 -30.18
C ASN A 154 7.36 -20.84 -30.91
N ASP A 155 6.97 -20.51 -32.14
CA ASP A 155 6.04 -21.33 -32.93
C ASP A 155 6.60 -22.71 -33.32
N ASP A 156 7.93 -22.86 -33.35
CA ASP A 156 8.61 -24.16 -33.53
C ASP A 156 8.60 -25.02 -32.25
N GLY A 157 8.02 -24.53 -31.17
CA GLY A 157 7.97 -25.20 -29.86
C GLY A 157 9.26 -25.10 -29.04
N LYS A 158 10.24 -24.29 -29.48
CA LYS A 158 11.50 -24.05 -28.77
C LYS A 158 11.35 -22.95 -27.74
N ASN A 159 11.90 -23.19 -26.54
CA ASN A 159 11.94 -22.21 -25.47
C ASN A 159 13.13 -21.26 -25.63
N ILE A 160 12.87 -19.96 -25.51
CA ILE A 160 13.85 -18.86 -25.55
C ILE A 160 13.92 -18.23 -24.16
N SER A 161 15.12 -18.16 -23.57
CA SER A 161 15.35 -17.55 -22.25
C SER A 161 15.42 -16.04 -22.31
N ILE A 162 14.62 -15.37 -21.47
CA ILE A 162 14.59 -13.91 -21.34
C ILE A 162 15.39 -13.48 -20.11
N THR A 163 15.06 -14.01 -18.93
CA THR A 163 15.76 -13.71 -17.68
C THR A 163 15.61 -14.79 -16.60
N GLY A 164 16.37 -14.68 -15.52
CA GLY A 164 16.26 -15.54 -14.35
C GLY A 164 15.02 -15.24 -13.50
N ALA A 165 14.82 -15.99 -12.42
CA ALA A 165 13.68 -15.84 -11.53
C ALA A 165 13.72 -14.53 -10.72
N TYR A 166 12.56 -14.19 -10.16
CA TYR A 166 12.31 -13.09 -9.22
C TYR A 166 12.59 -11.69 -9.77
N GLN A 167 12.61 -11.54 -11.10
CA GLN A 167 12.84 -10.25 -11.75
C GLN A 167 11.54 -9.47 -11.96
N TYR A 168 10.46 -10.17 -12.31
CA TYR A 168 9.14 -9.60 -12.55
C TYR A 168 8.09 -10.72 -12.67
N LEU A 169 6.81 -10.34 -12.63
CA LEU A 169 5.69 -11.27 -12.67
C LEU A 169 5.21 -11.56 -14.10
N THR A 170 4.87 -12.81 -14.38
CA THR A 170 4.04 -13.20 -15.54
C THR A 170 2.88 -14.03 -15.04
N GLY A 171 1.75 -13.96 -15.75
CA GLY A 171 0.54 -14.66 -15.34
C GLY A 171 -0.33 -15.04 -16.51
N GLY A 172 -1.28 -15.93 -16.28
CA GLY A 172 -2.16 -16.41 -17.33
C GLY A 172 -3.18 -17.44 -16.83
N THR A 173 -3.80 -18.10 -17.80
CA THR A 173 -4.83 -19.12 -17.59
C THR A 173 -4.24 -20.50 -17.39
N VAL A 174 -4.95 -21.31 -16.61
CA VAL A 174 -4.71 -22.76 -16.41
C VAL A 174 -6.02 -23.49 -16.68
N ALA A 175 -5.96 -24.67 -17.29
CA ALA A 175 -7.14 -25.51 -17.50
C ALA A 175 -6.80 -27.01 -17.39
N GLY A 176 -7.83 -27.85 -17.37
CA GLY A 176 -7.66 -29.31 -17.29
C GLY A 176 -7.07 -29.79 -15.96
N LEU A 177 -7.41 -29.09 -14.86
CA LEU A 177 -6.98 -29.47 -13.52
C LEU A 177 -7.67 -30.75 -13.05
N SER A 178 -6.92 -31.61 -12.38
CA SER A 178 -7.46 -32.77 -11.67
C SER A 178 -6.84 -32.87 -10.28
N TYR A 179 -7.68 -33.22 -9.31
CA TYR A 179 -7.29 -33.52 -7.94
C TYR A 179 -6.78 -34.95 -7.80
N TYR A 180 -5.69 -35.09 -7.06
CA TYR A 180 -5.12 -36.34 -6.62
C TYR A 180 -4.91 -36.30 -5.11
N ASN A 181 -5.23 -37.41 -4.43
CA ASN A 181 -5.03 -37.55 -2.99
C ASN A 181 -3.56 -37.87 -2.64
N TRP A 182 -2.62 -37.18 -3.27
CA TRP A 182 -1.18 -37.32 -3.03
C TRP A 182 -0.72 -36.20 -2.09
N PHE A 183 0.17 -36.53 -1.15
CA PHE A 183 0.84 -35.56 -0.28
C PHE A 183 -0.11 -34.61 0.46
N GLY A 184 -1.26 -35.11 0.95
CA GLY A 184 -2.27 -34.28 1.64
C GLY A 184 -3.23 -33.53 0.70
N GLY A 185 -3.08 -33.68 -0.62
CA GLY A 185 -3.94 -33.10 -1.65
C GLY A 185 -3.14 -32.33 -2.70
N THR A 186 -3.27 -32.71 -3.97
CA THR A 186 -2.54 -32.10 -5.08
C THR A 186 -3.47 -31.82 -6.25
N LEU A 187 -3.43 -30.61 -6.80
CA LEU A 187 -3.99 -30.32 -8.12
C LEU A 187 -2.90 -30.47 -9.18
N MET A 188 -3.24 -31.06 -10.31
CA MET A 188 -2.32 -31.25 -11.44
C MET A 188 -2.97 -30.84 -12.75
N ALA A 189 -2.21 -30.17 -13.61
CA ALA A 189 -2.59 -29.87 -14.99
C ALA A 189 -1.39 -29.99 -15.94
N SER A 190 -1.64 -30.40 -17.19
CA SER A 190 -0.61 -30.48 -18.23
C SER A 190 -0.48 -29.15 -18.97
N THR A 191 0.49 -28.32 -18.58
CA THR A 191 0.56 -26.90 -19.00
C THR A 191 1.64 -26.61 -20.03
N ALA A 192 2.54 -27.55 -20.33
CA ALA A 192 3.72 -27.30 -21.17
C ALA A 192 3.44 -27.07 -22.66
N ASP A 193 2.29 -27.53 -23.17
CA ASP A 193 1.98 -27.45 -24.61
C ASP A 193 1.47 -26.07 -25.06
N LEU A 194 1.08 -25.20 -24.12
CA LEU A 194 0.62 -23.82 -24.37
C LEU A 194 -0.43 -23.70 -25.50
N THR A 195 -1.26 -24.73 -25.66
CA THR A 195 -2.35 -24.76 -26.64
C THR A 195 -3.57 -24.00 -26.12
N SER A 196 -4.55 -23.74 -27.00
CA SER A 196 -5.84 -23.17 -26.59
C SER A 196 -6.61 -24.04 -25.59
N ALA A 197 -6.29 -25.34 -25.48
CA ALA A 197 -6.84 -26.22 -24.46
C ALA A 197 -6.45 -25.78 -23.02
N GLN A 198 -5.40 -24.96 -22.88
CA GLN A 198 -4.94 -24.36 -21.62
C GLN A 198 -5.53 -22.95 -21.37
N GLY A 199 -6.56 -22.58 -22.13
CA GLY A 199 -7.23 -21.29 -22.06
C GLY A 199 -6.64 -20.24 -23.02
N VAL A 200 -7.08 -18.99 -22.85
CA VAL A 200 -6.79 -17.89 -23.78
C VAL A 200 -5.38 -17.32 -23.60
N LEU A 201 -4.84 -17.33 -22.37
CA LEU A 201 -3.50 -16.87 -22.03
C LEU A 201 -2.72 -17.99 -21.35
N PRO A 202 -2.43 -19.11 -22.05
CA PRO A 202 -1.80 -20.24 -21.41
C PRO A 202 -0.39 -19.89 -20.92
N SER A 203 -0.03 -20.41 -19.74
CA SER A 203 1.30 -20.28 -19.15
C SER A 203 1.75 -21.58 -18.50
N HIS A 204 3.06 -21.83 -18.47
CA HIS A 204 3.65 -23.02 -17.84
C HIS A 204 4.59 -22.63 -16.71
N THR A 205 4.54 -23.39 -15.62
CA THR A 205 5.16 -23.11 -14.31
C THR A 205 6.49 -23.81 -14.10
N GLN A 206 7.42 -23.17 -13.42
CA GLN A 206 8.83 -23.49 -13.60
C GLN A 206 9.71 -23.06 -12.42
N GLY A 207 11.03 -23.26 -12.50
CA GLY A 207 11.99 -22.92 -11.45
C GLY A 207 11.88 -21.45 -11.02
N GLY A 208 11.51 -21.25 -9.75
CA GLY A 208 11.23 -19.95 -9.14
C GLY A 208 9.75 -19.57 -9.07
N ASP A 209 8.86 -20.30 -9.73
CA ASP A 209 7.40 -20.14 -9.52
C ASP A 209 6.90 -20.88 -8.28
N SER A 210 7.73 -21.66 -7.59
CA SER A 210 7.36 -22.34 -6.36
C SER A 210 6.75 -21.36 -5.35
N GLY A 211 5.62 -21.71 -4.76
CA GLY A 211 4.86 -20.84 -3.86
C GLY A 211 3.80 -19.99 -4.56
N SER A 212 3.92 -19.81 -5.87
CA SER A 212 3.00 -18.97 -6.63
C SER A 212 1.54 -19.46 -6.56
N PRO A 213 0.57 -18.53 -6.55
CA PRO A 213 -0.83 -18.86 -6.33
C PRO A 213 -1.51 -19.41 -7.58
N LEU A 214 -2.46 -20.32 -7.34
CA LEU A 214 -3.51 -20.69 -8.28
C LEU A 214 -4.85 -20.18 -7.72
N TYR A 215 -5.42 -19.19 -8.40
CA TYR A 215 -6.73 -18.62 -8.11
C TYR A 215 -7.80 -19.35 -8.91
N ALA A 216 -8.98 -19.52 -8.32
CA ALA A 216 -10.18 -20.02 -9.00
C ALA A 216 -11.37 -19.09 -8.76
N TYR A 217 -12.22 -18.90 -9.77
CA TYR A 217 -13.46 -18.15 -9.61
C TYR A 217 -14.58 -19.09 -9.17
N ASP A 218 -15.02 -18.96 -7.91
CA ASP A 218 -16.14 -19.72 -7.36
C ASP A 218 -17.46 -19.09 -7.82
N LYS A 219 -18.20 -19.81 -8.68
CA LYS A 219 -19.48 -19.34 -9.21
C LYS A 219 -20.57 -19.22 -8.15
N ALA A 220 -20.57 -20.09 -7.14
CA ALA A 220 -21.58 -20.07 -6.10
C ALA A 220 -21.39 -18.87 -5.17
N GLN A 221 -20.13 -18.51 -4.88
CA GLN A 221 -19.79 -17.35 -4.05
C GLN A 221 -19.64 -16.05 -4.85
N GLY A 222 -19.54 -16.12 -6.18
CA GLY A 222 -19.37 -14.96 -7.05
C GLY A 222 -18.02 -14.24 -6.87
N LYS A 223 -16.99 -14.93 -6.39
CA LYS A 223 -15.68 -14.33 -6.05
C LYS A 223 -14.51 -15.24 -6.38
N TRP A 224 -13.34 -14.63 -6.50
CA TRP A 224 -12.07 -15.36 -6.59
C TRP A 224 -11.63 -15.89 -5.23
N VAL A 225 -11.09 -17.10 -5.23
CA VAL A 225 -10.52 -17.78 -4.06
C VAL A 225 -9.16 -18.38 -4.40
N LEU A 226 -8.28 -18.50 -3.42
CA LEU A 226 -7.04 -19.24 -3.54
C LEU A 226 -7.32 -20.74 -3.34
N VAL A 227 -7.00 -21.57 -4.33
CA VAL A 227 -7.24 -23.02 -4.27
C VAL A 227 -5.98 -23.83 -4.00
N ALA A 228 -4.81 -23.36 -4.45
CA ALA A 228 -3.55 -24.08 -4.32
C ALA A 228 -2.33 -23.15 -4.49
N ASN A 229 -1.17 -23.58 -4.00
CA ASN A 229 0.13 -22.95 -4.27
C ASN A 229 1.02 -23.92 -5.06
N LEU A 230 1.79 -23.41 -6.02
CA LEU A 230 2.64 -24.26 -6.87
C LEU A 230 3.73 -24.91 -6.01
N SER A 231 3.79 -26.24 -5.99
CA SER A 231 4.79 -26.99 -5.23
C SER A 231 5.88 -27.56 -6.14
N SER A 232 5.52 -28.17 -7.26
CA SER A 232 6.49 -28.84 -8.13
C SER A 232 6.00 -28.95 -9.57
N GLY A 233 6.87 -29.48 -10.43
CA GLY A 233 6.53 -29.88 -11.80
C GLY A 233 7.02 -31.30 -12.08
N SER A 234 6.34 -32.00 -12.99
CA SER A 234 6.71 -33.35 -13.42
C SER A 234 6.47 -33.52 -14.91
N GLY A 235 7.54 -33.57 -15.71
CA GLY A 235 7.46 -33.58 -17.17
C GLY A 235 6.70 -32.35 -17.68
N ASN A 236 5.58 -32.58 -18.37
CA ASN A 236 4.72 -31.53 -18.91
C ASN A 236 3.71 -30.96 -17.90
N ASN A 237 3.69 -31.51 -16.67
CA ASN A 237 2.67 -31.21 -15.68
C ASN A 237 3.17 -30.24 -14.61
N ALA A 238 2.27 -29.36 -14.20
CA ALA A 238 2.41 -28.52 -13.03
C ALA A 238 1.60 -29.12 -11.87
N LEU A 239 2.18 -29.12 -10.67
CA LEU A 239 1.58 -29.70 -9.46
C LEU A 239 1.49 -28.63 -8.37
N TRP A 240 0.28 -28.40 -7.88
CA TRP A 240 0.00 -27.45 -6.81
C TRP A 240 -0.46 -28.18 -5.54
N SER A 241 0.11 -27.80 -4.40
CA SER A 241 -0.39 -28.23 -3.09
C SER A 241 -1.66 -27.47 -2.76
N VAL A 242 -2.73 -28.19 -2.43
CA VAL A 242 -4.03 -27.56 -2.15
C VAL A 242 -3.98 -26.71 -0.89
N VAL A 243 -4.67 -25.58 -0.92
CA VAL A 243 -4.91 -24.79 0.29
C VAL A 243 -6.12 -25.38 1.03
N SER A 244 -6.13 -25.24 2.36
CA SER A 244 -7.25 -25.61 3.22
C SER A 244 -7.59 -24.47 4.16
N ALA A 245 -8.80 -23.92 4.04
CA ALA A 245 -9.29 -22.86 4.93
C ALA A 245 -9.30 -23.32 6.40
N GLY A 246 -9.73 -24.57 6.66
CA GLY A 246 -9.75 -25.13 8.02
C GLY A 246 -8.35 -25.27 8.62
N ARG A 247 -7.34 -25.63 7.82
CA ARG A 247 -5.95 -25.68 8.29
C ARG A 247 -5.43 -24.30 8.66
N ILE A 248 -5.70 -23.29 7.83
CA ILE A 248 -5.32 -21.91 8.10
C ILE A 248 -5.97 -21.44 9.40
N GLN A 249 -7.27 -21.70 9.59
CA GLN A 249 -7.98 -21.36 10.81
C GLN A 249 -7.35 -21.99 12.06
N ASN A 250 -7.07 -23.31 12.04
CA ASN A 250 -6.43 -23.99 13.16
C ASN A 250 -5.06 -23.40 13.53
N ILE A 251 -4.30 -22.89 12.54
CA ILE A 251 -3.02 -22.22 12.79
C ILE A 251 -3.27 -20.86 13.46
N MET A 252 -4.24 -20.08 12.98
CA MET A 252 -4.60 -18.80 13.60
C MET A 252 -5.09 -18.98 15.04
N ASP A 253 -5.96 -19.97 15.28
CA ASP A 253 -6.49 -20.27 16.61
C ASP A 253 -5.36 -20.62 17.60
N ALA A 254 -4.31 -21.31 17.16
CA ALA A 254 -3.14 -21.62 17.98
C ALA A 254 -2.33 -20.38 18.39
N TYR A 255 -2.54 -19.23 17.73
CA TYR A 255 -1.92 -17.94 18.04
C TYR A 255 -2.84 -16.97 18.78
N SER A 256 -4.04 -17.40 19.18
CA SER A 256 -4.97 -16.58 19.95
C SER A 256 -5.01 -17.00 21.42
N ASP A 257 -5.03 -16.03 22.33
CA ASP A 257 -5.40 -16.23 23.73
C ASP A 257 -6.94 -16.23 23.91
N GLY A 258 -7.70 -16.00 22.84
CA GLY A 258 -9.15 -16.11 22.81
C GLY A 258 -9.89 -14.80 23.08
N LEU A 259 -11.12 -14.96 23.57
CA LEU A 259 -12.09 -13.88 23.76
C LEU A 259 -12.13 -13.43 25.22
N VAL A 260 -11.87 -12.15 25.44
CA VAL A 260 -12.06 -11.46 26.72
C VAL A 260 -13.43 -10.79 26.70
N ASN A 261 -14.35 -11.33 27.49
CA ASN A 261 -15.69 -10.75 27.65
C ASN A 261 -15.68 -9.71 28.78
N TYR A 262 -16.11 -8.48 28.50
CA TYR A 262 -16.35 -7.48 29.54
C TYR A 262 -17.65 -7.78 30.28
N ASP A 263 -17.56 -7.94 31.60
CA ASP A 263 -18.72 -8.11 32.48
C ASP A 263 -19.33 -6.74 32.80
N ASN A 264 -20.41 -6.41 32.08
CA ASN A 264 -21.19 -5.19 32.28
C ASN A 264 -21.92 -5.11 33.64
N THR A 265 -21.94 -6.18 34.42
CA THR A 265 -22.52 -6.19 35.77
C THR A 265 -21.50 -5.85 36.85
N SER A 266 -20.20 -5.95 36.54
CA SER A 266 -19.13 -5.57 37.45
C SER A 266 -18.99 -4.05 37.53
N PRO A 267 -18.79 -3.47 38.73
CA PRO A 267 -18.46 -2.05 38.86
C PRO A 267 -17.00 -1.74 38.49
N GLU A 268 -16.20 -2.76 38.19
CA GLU A 268 -14.77 -2.64 37.90
C GLU A 268 -14.49 -2.66 36.40
N ASN A 269 -13.47 -1.91 35.98
CA ASN A 269 -12.92 -1.99 34.63
C ASN A 269 -11.95 -3.17 34.50
N ILE A 270 -11.66 -3.60 33.27
CA ILE A 270 -10.57 -4.55 33.04
C ILE A 270 -9.25 -3.85 33.35
N ILE A 271 -8.45 -4.44 34.23
CA ILE A 271 -7.09 -4.03 34.53
C ILE A 271 -6.15 -4.90 33.73
N TRP A 272 -5.32 -4.28 32.90
CA TRP A 272 -4.33 -4.96 32.07
C TRP A 272 -2.92 -4.72 32.62
N SER A 273 -2.33 -5.75 33.22
CA SER A 273 -0.93 -5.77 33.67
C SER A 273 -0.06 -6.63 32.76
N PHE A 274 1.25 -6.33 32.70
CA PHE A 274 2.19 -7.05 31.85
C PHE A 274 3.61 -7.09 32.42
N ASP A 275 4.20 -8.28 32.51
CA ASP A 275 5.61 -8.49 32.81
C ASP A 275 6.40 -8.63 31.49
N ALA A 276 7.10 -7.56 31.12
CA ALA A 276 7.91 -7.52 29.90
C ALA A 276 9.11 -8.48 29.92
N SER A 277 9.59 -8.91 31.10
CA SER A 277 10.70 -9.86 31.20
C SER A 277 10.26 -11.28 30.87
N GLU A 278 9.04 -11.64 31.27
CA GLU A 278 8.46 -12.96 31.00
C GLU A 278 7.67 -13.02 29.69
N GLY A 279 7.19 -11.86 29.21
CA GLY A 279 6.30 -11.77 28.05
C GLY A 279 4.88 -12.22 28.37
N VAL A 280 4.45 -12.11 29.62
CA VAL A 280 3.15 -12.59 30.11
C VAL A 280 2.43 -11.48 30.86
N GLY A 281 1.13 -11.34 30.62
CA GLY A 281 0.26 -10.38 31.29
C GLY A 281 -1.07 -10.99 31.69
N SER A 282 -1.91 -10.16 32.31
CA SER A 282 -3.26 -10.53 32.76
C SER A 282 -4.24 -9.41 32.50
N LEU A 283 -5.42 -9.74 32.00
CA LEU A 283 -6.59 -8.86 31.91
C LEU A 283 -7.58 -9.32 32.98
N SER A 284 -7.74 -8.52 34.04
CA SER A 284 -8.53 -8.89 35.23
C SER A 284 -9.71 -7.96 35.45
N GLN A 285 -10.87 -8.52 35.77
CA GLN A 285 -12.09 -7.78 36.12
C GLN A 285 -12.82 -8.53 37.23
N GLY A 286 -12.92 -7.94 38.42
CA GLY A 286 -13.43 -8.65 39.59
C GLY A 286 -12.61 -9.90 39.90
N ASN A 287 -13.26 -11.06 39.91
CA ASN A 287 -12.62 -12.36 40.19
C ASN A 287 -12.16 -13.09 38.91
N GLU A 288 -12.50 -12.58 37.73
CA GLU A 288 -12.10 -13.17 36.45
C GLU A 288 -10.74 -12.60 36.02
N ALA A 289 -9.87 -13.47 35.52
CA ALA A 289 -8.56 -13.10 35.00
C ALA A 289 -8.26 -13.90 33.74
N HIS A 290 -7.88 -13.19 32.68
CA HIS A 290 -7.52 -13.77 31.40
C HIS A 290 -6.02 -13.57 31.15
N THR A 291 -5.29 -14.66 30.95
CA THR A 291 -3.85 -14.58 30.63
C THR A 291 -3.66 -14.05 29.23
N MET A 292 -2.67 -13.16 29.07
CA MET A 292 -2.22 -12.64 27.79
C MET A 292 -0.73 -12.93 27.58
N HIS A 293 -0.33 -13.19 26.35
CA HIS A 293 1.08 -13.36 25.96
C HIS A 293 1.53 -12.26 25.00
N GLY A 294 2.67 -11.66 25.31
CA GLY A 294 3.35 -10.68 24.47
C GLY A 294 4.68 -11.20 23.92
N LYS A 295 5.51 -10.26 23.44
CA LYS A 295 6.87 -10.55 22.98
C LYS A 295 7.70 -11.10 24.15
N LYS A 296 8.46 -12.18 23.91
CA LYS A 296 9.44 -12.71 24.89
C LYS A 296 10.87 -12.44 24.42
N GLY A 297 11.56 -11.50 25.06
CA GLY A 297 12.88 -11.04 24.63
C GLY A 297 12.83 -10.44 23.22
N ASN A 298 13.38 -11.14 22.23
CA ASN A 298 13.33 -10.76 20.80
C ASN A 298 12.31 -11.55 19.97
N ASP A 299 11.65 -12.55 20.57
CA ASP A 299 10.66 -13.37 19.88
C ASP A 299 9.32 -12.65 19.79
N LEU A 300 9.00 -12.10 18.62
CA LEU A 300 7.71 -11.50 18.33
C LEU A 300 6.59 -12.56 18.25
N ASN A 301 6.91 -13.79 17.87
CA ASN A 301 5.93 -14.86 17.66
C ASN A 301 5.37 -15.44 18.96
N ALA A 302 6.06 -15.22 20.08
CA ALA A 302 5.56 -15.55 21.42
C ALA A 302 4.24 -14.82 21.74
N GLY A 303 4.05 -13.63 21.16
CA GLY A 303 2.85 -12.82 21.33
C GLY A 303 1.61 -13.45 20.72
N LYS A 304 0.47 -13.31 21.40
CA LYS A 304 -0.80 -13.92 21.00
C LYS A 304 -1.86 -12.84 20.74
N ASP A 305 -2.79 -13.18 19.86
CA ASP A 305 -3.93 -12.34 19.52
C ASP A 305 -4.95 -12.34 20.67
N LEU A 306 -5.64 -11.22 20.86
CA LEU A 306 -6.75 -11.08 21.79
C LEU A 306 -7.98 -10.55 21.07
N SER A 307 -9.15 -11.05 21.45
CA SER A 307 -10.43 -10.53 21.01
C SER A 307 -11.24 -10.02 22.19
N PHE A 308 -12.07 -8.99 21.96
CA PHE A 308 -12.86 -8.32 22.99
C PHE A 308 -14.32 -8.23 22.58
N SER A 309 -15.22 -8.51 23.52
CA SER A 309 -16.66 -8.37 23.37
C SER A 309 -17.33 -8.01 24.70
N GLY A 310 -18.58 -7.57 24.63
CA GLY A 310 -19.29 -6.97 25.75
C GLY A 310 -19.37 -5.45 25.54
N HIS A 311 -20.58 -4.95 25.36
CA HIS A 311 -20.83 -3.56 25.01
C HIS A 311 -20.27 -2.58 26.05
N ASN A 312 -19.66 -1.48 25.58
CA ASN A 312 -19.12 -0.39 26.40
C ASN A 312 -18.02 -0.81 27.37
N GLY A 313 -17.19 -1.78 26.97
CA GLY A 313 -16.09 -2.26 27.80
C GLY A 313 -15.02 -1.20 28.06
N VAL A 314 -14.39 -1.24 29.23
CA VAL A 314 -13.31 -0.31 29.59
C VAL A 314 -12.09 -1.09 30.06
N ILE A 315 -10.93 -0.78 29.48
CA ILE A 315 -9.63 -1.39 29.78
C ILE A 315 -8.67 -0.32 30.27
N ASP A 316 -8.03 -0.52 31.44
CA ASP A 316 -6.94 0.31 31.96
C ASP A 316 -5.61 -0.45 31.87
N ILE A 317 -4.72 0.00 30.97
CA ILE A 317 -3.37 -0.54 30.81
C ILE A 317 -2.45 0.06 31.87
N ARG A 318 -1.87 -0.81 32.70
CA ARG A 318 -1.03 -0.43 33.85
C ARG A 318 0.47 -0.66 33.65
N ASP A 319 0.86 -1.38 32.60
CA ASP A 319 2.25 -1.60 32.24
C ASP A 319 2.43 -1.38 30.73
N ASN A 320 3.63 -0.99 30.29
CA ASN A 320 3.94 -0.92 28.87
C ASN A 320 3.80 -2.31 28.23
N VAL A 321 2.88 -2.46 27.28
CA VAL A 321 2.62 -3.74 26.61
C VAL A 321 3.35 -3.80 25.28
N SER A 322 4.27 -4.76 25.16
CA SER A 322 4.87 -5.16 23.88
C SER A 322 4.31 -6.51 23.47
N GLN A 323 3.20 -6.51 22.73
CA GLN A 323 2.47 -7.73 22.37
C GLN A 323 3.13 -8.54 21.23
N GLY A 324 4.25 -8.05 20.69
CA GLY A 324 4.96 -8.73 19.61
C GLY A 324 4.10 -8.80 18.34
N ALA A 325 3.93 -10.01 17.80
CA ALA A 325 3.04 -10.26 16.67
C ALA A 325 1.58 -10.50 17.07
N GLY A 326 1.20 -10.31 18.33
CA GLY A 326 -0.20 -10.37 18.75
C GLY A 326 -0.99 -9.14 18.31
N SER A 327 -2.20 -9.34 17.79
CA SER A 327 -3.17 -8.31 17.39
C SER A 327 -4.33 -8.20 18.37
N LEU A 328 -5.06 -7.08 18.32
CA LEU A 328 -6.29 -6.88 19.08
C LEU A 328 -7.48 -6.81 18.14
N THR A 329 -8.54 -7.55 18.43
CA THR A 329 -9.82 -7.48 17.71
C THR A 329 -10.93 -7.04 18.65
N PHE A 330 -11.67 -6.00 18.26
CA PHE A 330 -12.81 -5.50 19.03
C PHE A 330 -14.11 -5.78 18.27
N HIS A 331 -14.95 -6.62 18.86
CA HIS A 331 -16.28 -6.96 18.33
C HIS A 331 -17.36 -5.98 18.82
N ASP A 332 -17.15 -5.34 19.97
CA ASP A 332 -18.07 -4.38 20.59
C ASP A 332 -17.38 -3.06 20.95
N ASP A 333 -18.17 -2.03 21.28
CA ASP A 333 -17.66 -0.71 21.65
C ASP A 333 -16.81 -0.77 22.92
N TYR A 334 -15.62 -0.17 22.88
CA TYR A 334 -14.67 -0.17 23.99
C TYR A 334 -14.00 1.19 24.20
N THR A 335 -13.55 1.45 25.42
CA THR A 335 -12.57 2.49 25.75
C THR A 335 -11.31 1.85 26.34
N VAL A 336 -10.15 2.13 25.75
CA VAL A 336 -8.85 1.66 26.23
C VAL A 336 -8.06 2.86 26.74
N THR A 337 -7.71 2.84 28.02
CA THR A 337 -7.07 3.94 28.75
C THR A 337 -5.77 3.50 29.41
N THR A 338 -5.02 4.46 29.93
CA THR A 338 -3.95 4.22 30.89
C THR A 338 -3.94 5.33 31.93
N THR A 339 -3.74 4.96 33.19
CA THR A 339 -3.64 5.92 34.31
C THR A 339 -2.22 6.39 34.58
N ASN A 340 -1.21 5.73 34.02
CA ASN A 340 0.21 5.99 34.30
C ASN A 340 1.05 6.28 33.04
N GLY A 341 0.41 6.54 31.91
CA GLY A 341 1.09 6.83 30.65
C GLY A 341 1.75 5.60 30.01
N SER A 342 1.24 4.40 30.32
CA SER A 342 1.68 3.17 29.65
C SER A 342 1.42 3.25 28.14
N THR A 343 2.22 2.51 27.39
CA THR A 343 2.16 2.42 25.93
C THR A 343 1.78 1.02 25.49
N TRP A 344 1.32 0.89 24.24
CA TRP A 344 1.05 -0.41 23.62
C TRP A 344 1.68 -0.47 22.23
N THR A 345 2.27 -1.63 21.91
CA THR A 345 2.71 -2.01 20.56
C THR A 345 2.35 -3.48 20.30
N GLY A 346 2.01 -3.80 19.06
CA GLY A 346 1.65 -5.14 18.63
C GLY A 346 1.46 -5.22 17.12
N ALA A 347 0.88 -6.30 16.61
CA ALA A 347 0.66 -6.49 15.19
C ALA A 347 -0.31 -5.45 14.60
N GLY A 348 -1.29 -5.00 15.38
CA GLY A 348 -2.26 -3.99 15.01
C GLY A 348 -3.61 -4.18 15.72
N ILE A 349 -4.55 -3.30 15.38
CA ILE A 349 -5.91 -3.28 15.90
C ILE A 349 -6.89 -3.51 14.76
N ILE A 350 -7.84 -4.41 15.00
CA ILE A 350 -8.99 -4.73 14.15
C ILE A 350 -10.23 -4.25 14.89
N VAL A 351 -11.02 -3.38 14.26
CA VAL A 351 -12.31 -2.95 14.81
C VAL A 351 -13.41 -3.38 13.85
N ASP A 352 -14.31 -4.23 14.33
CA ASP A 352 -15.37 -4.81 13.51
C ASP A 352 -16.37 -3.76 13.03
N GLN A 353 -17.15 -4.13 12.01
CA GLN A 353 -18.18 -3.26 11.45
C GLN A 353 -19.21 -2.89 12.53
N ASN A 354 -19.64 -1.62 12.54
CA ASN A 354 -20.58 -1.06 13.53
C ASN A 354 -20.04 -0.99 14.96
N THR A 355 -18.71 -1.06 15.11
CA THR A 355 -18.03 -0.96 16.40
C THR A 355 -17.14 0.29 16.45
N SER A 356 -17.03 0.91 17.61
CA SER A 356 -16.18 2.06 17.89
C SER A 356 -15.30 1.83 19.12
N VAL A 357 -13.99 2.04 18.95
CA VAL A 357 -13.02 1.95 20.04
C VAL A 357 -12.42 3.32 20.31
N ASN A 358 -12.60 3.84 21.53
CA ASN A 358 -11.89 5.01 22.01
C ASN A 358 -10.53 4.59 22.59
N TRP A 359 -9.45 4.95 21.90
CA TRP A 359 -8.09 4.54 22.18
C TRP A 359 -7.27 5.70 22.74
N GLN A 360 -7.01 5.66 24.05
CA GLN A 360 -6.36 6.74 24.80
C GLN A 360 -4.91 6.39 25.22
N VAL A 361 -4.30 5.43 24.52
CA VAL A 361 -2.97 4.89 24.84
C VAL A 361 -1.99 5.28 23.74
N ASN A 362 -0.84 5.87 24.11
CA ASN A 362 0.19 6.26 23.14
C ASN A 362 0.96 5.02 22.64
N GLY A 363 1.55 5.15 21.45
CA GLY A 363 2.49 4.18 20.89
C GLY A 363 3.93 4.46 21.29
N VAL A 364 4.87 3.84 20.56
CA VAL A 364 6.30 3.96 20.80
C VAL A 364 7.00 4.46 19.53
N LYS A 365 8.02 5.30 19.70
CA LYS A 365 8.85 5.80 18.59
C LYS A 365 9.42 4.66 17.75
N GLY A 366 9.27 4.76 16.43
CA GLY A 366 9.76 3.76 15.49
C GLY A 366 8.83 2.55 15.30
N ASP A 367 7.71 2.48 16.04
CA ASP A 367 6.62 1.56 15.77
C ASP A 367 5.48 2.29 15.04
N ASN A 368 4.81 1.59 14.13
CA ASN A 368 3.57 2.04 13.53
C ASN A 368 2.41 1.21 14.04
N LEU A 369 1.36 1.86 14.54
CA LEU A 369 0.07 1.23 14.78
C LEU A 369 -0.56 0.87 13.44
N HIS A 370 -0.96 -0.40 13.25
CA HIS A 370 -1.69 -0.80 12.05
C HIS A 370 -3.16 -0.95 12.40
N LYS A 371 -4.05 -0.29 11.65
CA LYS A 371 -5.50 -0.33 11.86
C LYS A 371 -6.22 -0.86 10.62
N ILE A 372 -7.00 -1.92 10.82
CA ILE A 372 -7.95 -2.48 9.82
C ILE A 372 -9.30 -2.80 10.48
N GLY A 373 -10.22 -3.43 9.74
CA GLY A 373 -11.61 -3.62 10.15
C GLY A 373 -12.45 -2.37 9.89
N GLN A 374 -13.72 -2.58 9.52
CA GLN A 374 -14.61 -1.54 9.00
C GLN A 374 -15.10 -0.54 10.07
N GLY A 375 -14.90 -0.85 11.35
CA GLY A 375 -15.29 0.03 12.45
C GLY A 375 -14.36 1.22 12.66
N THR A 376 -14.66 1.98 13.72
CA THR A 376 -14.03 3.25 14.02
C THR A 376 -13.03 3.13 15.16
N LEU A 377 -11.84 3.69 14.99
CA LEU A 377 -10.86 3.90 16.06
C LEU A 377 -10.75 5.40 16.34
N ILE A 378 -11.15 5.83 17.53
CA ILE A 378 -11.03 7.22 17.98
C ILE A 378 -9.75 7.32 18.79
N VAL A 379 -8.72 7.96 18.25
CA VAL A 379 -7.43 8.14 18.92
C VAL A 379 -7.50 9.39 19.78
N GLN A 380 -7.49 9.21 21.10
CA GLN A 380 -7.75 10.27 22.08
C GLN A 380 -6.81 10.14 23.30
N GLY A 381 -5.52 9.88 23.05
CA GLY A 381 -4.49 9.91 24.08
C GLY A 381 -4.16 11.34 24.53
N THR A 382 -3.15 11.47 25.39
CA THR A 382 -2.68 12.77 25.89
C THR A 382 -1.21 13.00 25.51
N GLY A 383 -0.87 14.23 25.16
CA GLY A 383 0.51 14.64 24.87
C GLY A 383 0.99 14.24 23.48
N VAL A 384 2.30 14.04 23.37
CA VAL A 384 2.98 13.66 22.11
C VAL A 384 3.10 12.15 22.01
N ASN A 385 2.39 11.56 21.06
CA ASN A 385 2.64 10.18 20.65
C ASN A 385 3.76 10.15 19.58
N GLU A 386 4.89 9.51 19.88
CA GLU A 386 6.01 9.38 18.95
C GLU A 386 5.82 8.24 17.91
N GLY A 387 4.84 7.35 18.11
CA GLY A 387 4.52 6.28 17.16
C GLY A 387 3.89 6.79 15.86
N GLY A 388 3.99 6.03 14.78
CA GLY A 388 3.29 6.29 13.53
C GLY A 388 1.99 5.49 13.39
N LEU A 389 1.27 5.71 12.30
CA LEU A 389 0.00 5.04 11.99
C LEU A 389 -0.04 4.58 10.53
N LYS A 390 -0.43 3.33 10.29
CA LYS A 390 -0.86 2.82 8.99
C LYS A 390 -2.33 2.41 9.06
N VAL A 391 -3.17 3.02 8.24
CA VAL A 391 -4.61 2.73 8.19
C VAL A 391 -4.92 2.02 6.88
N GLY A 392 -5.52 0.85 6.98
CA GLY A 392 -5.92 0.03 5.84
C GLY A 392 -7.41 -0.20 5.72
N ASP A 393 -8.24 0.07 6.75
CA ASP A 393 -9.69 -0.10 6.65
C ASP A 393 -10.44 0.68 7.74
N GLY A 394 -11.74 0.92 7.49
CA GLY A 394 -12.64 1.61 8.41
C GLY A 394 -12.30 3.08 8.62
N THR A 395 -12.64 3.59 9.81
CA THR A 395 -12.43 5.01 10.13
C THR A 395 -11.43 5.16 11.28
N VAL A 396 -10.54 6.15 11.18
CA VAL A 396 -9.72 6.61 12.30
C VAL A 396 -10.01 8.09 12.55
N ILE A 397 -10.40 8.45 13.76
CA ILE A 397 -10.58 9.85 14.16
C ILE A 397 -9.38 10.25 15.02
N LEU A 398 -8.58 11.20 14.56
CA LEU A 398 -7.46 11.74 15.33
C LEU A 398 -7.97 12.87 16.21
N ASN A 399 -8.04 12.62 17.51
CA ASN A 399 -8.54 13.52 18.54
C ASN A 399 -7.64 13.51 19.79
N GLN A 400 -6.32 13.46 19.60
CA GLN A 400 -5.34 13.53 20.67
C GLN A 400 -5.50 14.84 21.46
N GLN A 401 -5.40 14.74 22.78
CA GLN A 401 -5.52 15.86 23.70
C GLN A 401 -4.15 16.40 24.10
N ALA A 402 -4.10 17.70 24.39
CA ALA A 402 -2.88 18.33 24.88
C ALA A 402 -2.55 17.87 26.29
N ASP A 403 -1.26 17.69 26.58
CA ASP A 403 -0.79 17.49 27.95
C ASP A 403 -0.81 18.79 28.77
N SER A 404 -0.34 18.72 30.01
CA SER A 404 -0.27 19.87 30.93
C SER A 404 0.68 20.98 30.46
N SER A 405 1.57 20.70 29.49
CA SER A 405 2.48 21.67 28.86
C SER A 405 1.92 22.22 27.54
N GLY A 406 0.72 21.80 27.13
CA GLY A 406 0.07 22.21 25.89
C GLY A 406 0.54 21.44 24.66
N GLN A 407 1.38 20.41 24.82
CA GLN A 407 1.91 19.63 23.71
C GLN A 407 0.88 18.58 23.26
N VAL A 408 0.69 18.44 21.95
CA VAL A 408 -0.26 17.49 21.36
C VAL A 408 0.30 16.96 20.04
N GLN A 409 0.24 15.64 19.85
CA GLN A 409 0.47 14.97 18.57
C GLN A 409 -0.15 13.58 18.62
N ALA A 410 -1.07 13.28 17.71
CA ALA A 410 -1.71 11.97 17.62
C ALA A 410 -0.75 10.90 17.11
N PHE A 411 0.05 11.21 16.09
CA PHE A 411 1.09 10.33 15.53
C PHE A 411 2.21 11.14 14.89
N SER A 412 3.41 10.56 14.82
CA SER A 412 4.56 11.13 14.12
C SER A 412 4.42 11.10 12.60
N SER A 413 3.66 10.12 12.07
CA SER A 413 3.31 9.99 10.65
C SER A 413 2.02 9.19 10.47
N VAL A 414 1.33 9.42 9.35
CA VAL A 414 0.10 8.71 8.97
C VAL A 414 0.22 8.23 7.52
N ASN A 415 0.04 6.93 7.29
CA ASN A 415 -0.07 6.33 5.97
C ASN A 415 -1.48 5.78 5.75
N ILE A 416 -2.11 6.18 4.64
CA ILE A 416 -3.48 5.81 4.27
C ILE A 416 -3.41 4.95 3.01
N ALA A 417 -3.83 3.68 3.08
CA ALA A 417 -3.69 2.75 1.97
C ALA A 417 -4.92 1.84 1.78
N SER A 418 -4.94 1.13 0.64
CA SER A 418 -5.96 0.22 0.11
C SER A 418 -7.22 0.83 -0.48
N GLY A 419 -7.45 2.13 -0.30
CA GLY A 419 -8.64 2.84 -0.78
C GLY A 419 -9.90 2.63 0.05
N ARG A 420 -9.82 1.78 1.09
CA ARG A 420 -10.92 1.52 2.04
C ARG A 420 -11.05 2.53 3.18
N PRO A 421 -9.96 3.07 3.77
CA PRO A 421 -10.08 3.80 5.01
C PRO A 421 -10.40 5.28 4.85
N THR A 422 -10.90 5.87 5.93
CA THR A 422 -11.00 7.32 6.14
C THR A 422 -10.28 7.71 7.43
N VAL A 423 -9.43 8.74 7.37
CA VAL A 423 -8.81 9.39 8.53
C VAL A 423 -9.43 10.77 8.69
N VAL A 424 -9.99 11.05 9.87
CA VAL A 424 -10.67 12.31 10.20
C VAL A 424 -9.83 13.10 11.19
N LEU A 425 -9.60 14.39 10.92
CA LEU A 425 -8.93 15.29 11.85
C LEU A 425 -9.95 15.99 12.75
N ALA A 426 -9.84 15.82 14.07
CA ALA A 426 -10.67 16.58 15.01
C ALA A 426 -10.24 18.06 15.06
N ASP A 427 -8.94 18.33 14.96
CA ASP A 427 -8.37 19.67 14.82
C ASP A 427 -7.09 19.66 13.96
N ASN A 428 -6.47 20.82 13.75
CA ASN A 428 -5.26 20.97 12.93
C ASN A 428 -3.92 20.69 13.66
N ARG A 429 -3.96 20.15 14.90
CA ARG A 429 -2.76 19.88 15.71
C ARG A 429 -2.41 18.40 15.78
N GLN A 430 -3.20 17.55 15.14
CA GLN A 430 -3.13 16.10 15.29
C GLN A 430 -1.87 15.48 14.68
N VAL A 431 -1.45 15.96 13.52
CA VAL A 431 -0.30 15.44 12.78
C VAL A 431 0.27 16.56 11.92
N ASN A 432 1.59 16.57 11.73
CA ASN A 432 2.20 17.43 10.72
C ASN A 432 1.71 17.01 9.32
N PRO A 433 1.08 17.89 8.52
CA PRO A 433 0.57 17.55 7.20
C PRO A 433 1.61 16.90 6.26
N ASP A 434 2.88 17.30 6.35
CA ASP A 434 3.95 16.70 5.52
C ASP A 434 4.24 15.24 5.83
N ASN A 435 3.86 14.78 7.02
CA ASN A 435 4.03 13.40 7.46
C ASN A 435 2.78 12.54 7.17
N ILE A 436 1.82 13.08 6.42
CA ILE A 436 0.69 12.32 5.88
C ILE A 436 1.04 11.83 4.48
N SER A 437 0.81 10.55 4.24
CA SER A 437 1.02 9.91 2.95
C SER A 437 -0.16 9.04 2.56
N TRP A 438 -0.46 8.97 1.27
CA TRP A 438 -1.35 7.99 0.68
C TRP A 438 -0.50 6.97 -0.07
N GLY A 439 -0.51 5.73 0.41
CA GLY A 439 0.17 4.60 -0.24
C GLY A 439 -0.69 3.98 -1.34
N TYR A 440 -0.39 2.72 -1.69
CA TYR A 440 -1.14 1.92 -2.66
C TYR A 440 -2.66 2.05 -2.50
N ARG A 441 -3.36 2.53 -3.53
CA ARG A 441 -4.80 2.83 -3.60
C ARG A 441 -5.32 3.88 -2.62
N GLY A 442 -4.46 4.51 -1.84
CA GLY A 442 -4.76 5.62 -0.95
C GLY A 442 -5.94 5.36 -0.01
N GLY A 443 -6.89 6.30 0.00
CA GLY A 443 -7.98 6.42 0.97
C GLY A 443 -8.29 7.90 1.22
N ILE A 444 -9.13 8.17 2.21
CA ILE A 444 -9.63 9.53 2.46
C ILE A 444 -8.92 10.15 3.66
N LEU A 445 -8.34 11.34 3.50
CA LEU A 445 -8.10 12.26 4.61
C LEU A 445 -9.24 13.28 4.62
N ASP A 446 -10.07 13.22 5.65
CA ASP A 446 -11.10 14.21 5.92
C ASP A 446 -10.57 15.28 6.88
N VAL A 447 -10.37 16.48 6.35
CA VAL A 447 -9.90 17.63 7.12
C VAL A 447 -10.97 18.18 8.06
N ASN A 448 -12.24 17.83 7.84
CA ASN A 448 -13.35 18.09 8.75
C ASN A 448 -13.40 19.55 9.26
N GLY A 449 -13.35 20.51 8.33
CA GLY A 449 -13.43 21.95 8.62
C GLY A 449 -12.14 22.58 9.15
N ASN A 450 -11.01 21.85 9.15
CA ASN A 450 -9.71 22.34 9.57
C ASN A 450 -8.86 22.78 8.39
N ASP A 451 -8.22 23.95 8.54
CA ASP A 451 -7.25 24.43 7.56
C ASP A 451 -5.93 23.67 7.70
N LEU A 452 -5.33 23.31 6.56
CA LEU A 452 -4.05 22.61 6.51
C LEU A 452 -3.08 23.29 5.53
N SER A 453 -1.81 23.28 5.89
CA SER A 453 -0.72 23.74 5.02
C SER A 453 0.27 22.61 4.80
N PHE A 454 0.46 22.24 3.54
CA PHE A 454 1.40 21.20 3.12
C PHE A 454 2.61 21.87 2.48
N HIS A 455 3.80 21.43 2.87
CA HIS A 455 5.00 21.69 2.10
C HIS A 455 5.18 20.67 1.01
N ASN A 456 4.66 19.45 1.10
CA ASN A 456 4.55 18.49 -0.01
C ASN A 456 3.33 17.59 0.20
N ILE A 457 2.78 17.05 -0.89
CA ILE A 457 1.67 16.09 -0.81
C ILE A 457 2.16 14.75 -1.37
N SER A 458 2.27 13.75 -0.50
CA SER A 458 2.74 12.41 -0.84
C SER A 458 1.55 11.52 -1.22
N ALA A 459 1.16 11.53 -2.50
CA ALA A 459 0.03 10.77 -3.02
C ALA A 459 0.47 9.79 -4.11
N ALA A 460 0.54 8.49 -3.77
CA ALA A 460 1.09 7.46 -4.65
C ALA A 460 0.28 7.27 -5.95
N ASP A 461 -1.05 7.35 -5.87
CA ASP A 461 -1.94 7.13 -7.00
C ASP A 461 -3.29 7.86 -6.86
N TYR A 462 -4.17 7.62 -7.84
CA TYR A 462 -5.51 8.21 -7.93
C TYR A 462 -6.41 7.93 -6.71
N GLY A 463 -6.13 6.89 -5.93
CA GLY A 463 -6.90 6.54 -4.75
C GLY A 463 -6.72 7.52 -3.58
N ALA A 464 -5.67 8.33 -3.59
CA ALA A 464 -5.48 9.41 -2.63
C ALA A 464 -6.62 10.42 -2.70
N GLN A 465 -7.29 10.70 -1.59
CA GLN A 465 -8.37 11.67 -1.55
C GLN A 465 -8.21 12.62 -0.37
N LEU A 466 -8.14 13.90 -0.69
CA LEU A 466 -8.28 14.98 0.28
C LEU A 466 -9.72 15.47 0.25
N HIS A 467 -10.38 15.39 1.40
CA HIS A 467 -11.81 15.61 1.53
C HIS A 467 -12.09 16.58 2.68
N ASN A 468 -13.19 17.32 2.55
CA ASN A 468 -13.81 17.99 3.68
C ASN A 468 -15.30 17.62 3.71
N SER A 469 -15.71 16.89 4.75
CA SER A 469 -17.10 16.53 4.99
C SER A 469 -17.88 17.60 5.76
N SER A 470 -17.19 18.58 6.36
CA SER A 470 -17.80 19.63 7.18
C SER A 470 -18.50 20.71 6.35
N ASP A 471 -19.59 21.26 6.90
CA ASP A 471 -20.25 22.45 6.35
C ASP A 471 -19.36 23.71 6.43
N LYS A 472 -18.39 23.72 7.35
CA LYS A 472 -17.37 24.78 7.42
C LYS A 472 -16.36 24.56 6.28
N GLU A 473 -16.22 25.55 5.39
CA GLU A 473 -15.19 25.51 4.35
C GLU A 473 -13.79 25.42 5.00
N ALA A 474 -12.95 24.54 4.47
CA ALA A 474 -11.57 24.35 4.90
C ALA A 474 -10.61 24.80 3.80
N THR A 475 -9.59 25.56 4.18
CA THR A 475 -8.50 25.97 3.29
C THR A 475 -7.35 24.98 3.39
N VAL A 476 -7.05 24.33 2.27
CA VAL A 476 -5.85 23.52 2.10
C VAL A 476 -4.89 24.29 1.22
N SER A 477 -3.67 24.52 1.69
CA SER A 477 -2.67 25.30 0.95
C SER A 477 -1.35 24.54 0.73
N LEU A 478 -0.69 24.82 -0.39
CA LEU A 478 0.70 24.47 -0.63
C LEU A 478 1.60 25.67 -0.30
N THR A 479 2.42 25.52 0.73
CA THR A 479 3.35 26.55 1.20
C THR A 479 4.79 26.17 0.93
N ILE A 480 5.69 27.16 1.03
CA ILE A 480 7.13 26.92 1.10
C ILE A 480 7.53 26.70 2.56
N PRO A 481 8.45 25.77 2.87
CA PRO A 481 8.92 25.60 4.24
C PRO A 481 9.63 26.86 4.74
N ASP A 482 9.62 27.03 6.05
CA ASP A 482 10.33 28.12 6.71
C ASP A 482 11.82 28.14 6.34
N ALA A 483 12.38 29.35 6.34
CA ALA A 483 13.80 29.54 6.07
C ALA A 483 14.65 28.86 7.15
N ILE A 484 15.54 27.96 6.74
CA ILE A 484 16.44 27.24 7.66
C ILE A 484 17.52 28.21 8.15
N GLU A 485 17.75 28.27 9.45
CA GLU A 485 18.83 29.06 10.01
C GLU A 485 20.18 28.39 9.75
N TRP A 486 21.06 29.11 9.05
CA TRP A 486 22.39 28.63 8.75
C TRP A 486 23.33 28.82 9.95
N ASN A 487 23.69 27.70 10.59
CA ASN A 487 24.54 27.66 11.79
C ASN A 487 25.94 27.08 11.50
N GLY A 488 26.35 27.04 10.23
CA GLY A 488 27.64 26.51 9.81
C GLY A 488 27.57 25.08 9.26
N LYS A 489 28.67 24.34 9.37
CA LYS A 489 28.90 23.07 8.65
C LYS A 489 27.87 21.97 8.94
N ASP A 490 27.26 21.99 10.13
CA ASP A 490 26.32 20.97 10.60
C ASP A 490 24.87 21.29 10.20
N THR A 491 24.64 22.44 9.54
CA THR A 491 23.32 22.79 8.98
C THR A 491 22.95 21.79 7.89
N GLN A 492 21.73 21.24 7.96
CA GLN A 492 21.20 20.36 6.91
C GLN A 492 21.19 21.10 5.56
N ARG A 493 21.66 20.43 4.50
CA ARG A 493 21.77 20.98 3.13
C ARG A 493 20.70 20.38 2.24
N ILE A 494 19.68 21.17 1.93
CA ILE A 494 18.55 20.81 1.08
C ILE A 494 18.59 21.74 -0.12
N SER A 495 18.93 21.18 -1.29
CA SER A 495 18.96 21.95 -2.54
C SER A 495 17.57 22.52 -2.85
N GLY A 496 17.49 23.77 -3.26
CA GLY A 496 16.25 24.51 -3.53
C GLY A 496 15.57 25.10 -2.30
N GLN A 497 16.04 24.82 -1.09
CA GLN A 497 15.46 25.37 0.15
C GLN A 497 15.99 26.77 0.45
N VAL A 498 15.16 27.59 1.09
CA VAL A 498 15.54 28.92 1.58
C VAL A 498 16.24 28.80 2.93
N TYR A 499 17.33 29.53 3.05
CA TYR A 499 18.10 29.68 4.28
C TYR A 499 18.15 31.15 4.68
N LYS A 500 18.30 31.39 5.98
CA LYS A 500 18.64 32.70 6.54
C LYS A 500 19.99 32.62 7.24
N TYR A 501 20.82 33.64 7.07
CA TYR A 501 22.10 33.75 7.77
C TYR A 501 22.40 35.20 8.12
N PHE A 502 23.21 35.39 9.16
CA PHE A 502 23.71 36.73 9.50
C PHE A 502 24.97 37.02 8.70
N ASN A 503 24.90 38.02 7.81
CA ASN A 503 26.05 38.49 7.06
C ASN A 503 26.85 39.47 7.91
N THR A 504 28.07 39.07 8.26
CA THR A 504 28.95 39.87 9.13
C THR A 504 29.55 41.10 8.44
N GLU A 505 29.62 41.13 7.11
CA GLU A 505 30.11 42.30 6.35
C GLU A 505 29.04 43.39 6.25
N SER A 506 27.79 43.02 5.96
CA SER A 506 26.68 43.97 5.86
C SER A 506 25.99 44.26 7.20
N GLN A 507 26.27 43.46 8.24
CA GLN A 507 25.61 43.52 9.56
C GLN A 507 24.09 43.34 9.48
N THR A 508 23.62 42.51 8.54
CA THR A 508 22.19 42.24 8.30
C THR A 508 21.92 40.76 8.16
N THR A 509 20.71 40.32 8.51
CA THR A 509 20.21 39.01 8.10
C THR A 509 19.91 39.04 6.61
N GLU A 510 20.43 38.06 5.89
CA GLU A 510 20.20 37.85 4.47
C GLU A 510 19.69 36.43 4.23
N PHE A 511 19.14 36.21 3.04
CA PHE A 511 18.57 34.93 2.66
C PHE A 511 19.29 34.36 1.45
N PHE A 512 19.28 33.04 1.31
CA PHE A 512 19.77 32.41 0.10
C PHE A 512 19.00 31.13 -0.24
N VAL A 513 18.94 30.80 -1.52
CA VAL A 513 18.43 29.52 -2.03
C VAL A 513 19.62 28.64 -2.37
N LEU A 514 19.72 27.48 -1.71
CA LEU A 514 20.88 26.59 -1.84
C LEU A 514 20.84 25.83 -3.18
N LYS A 515 21.92 25.89 -3.97
CA LYS A 515 22.07 25.16 -5.25
C LYS A 515 23.05 23.97 -5.16
N THR A 516 23.71 23.77 -4.01
CA THR A 516 24.73 22.73 -3.82
C THR A 516 24.55 21.93 -2.54
N THR A 517 24.90 20.65 -2.58
CA THR A 517 24.97 19.78 -1.40
C THR A 517 26.40 19.63 -0.85
N SER A 518 27.38 20.34 -1.43
CA SER A 518 28.79 20.24 -1.03
C SER A 518 29.00 20.63 0.44
N ALA A 519 29.56 19.72 1.24
CA ALA A 519 29.86 19.97 2.66
C ALA A 519 30.91 21.08 2.89
N GLY A 520 31.77 21.34 1.90
CA GLY A 520 32.80 22.39 1.97
C GLY A 520 32.29 23.79 1.60
N TRP A 521 31.06 23.91 1.11
CA TRP A 521 30.47 25.19 0.75
C TRP A 521 29.89 25.92 1.97
N SER A 522 30.03 27.24 2.06
CA SER A 522 29.37 28.06 3.08
C SER A 522 28.95 29.40 2.48
N PRO A 523 27.83 29.99 2.93
CA PRO A 523 27.41 31.28 2.45
C PRO A 523 28.49 32.32 2.74
N SER A 524 28.81 33.15 1.76
CA SER A 524 29.80 34.23 1.91
C SER A 524 29.45 35.45 1.06
N PRO A 525 29.74 36.67 1.53
CA PRO A 525 29.48 37.88 0.76
C PRO A 525 30.22 37.89 -0.59
N ALA A 526 31.46 37.37 -0.61
CA ALA A 526 32.29 37.29 -1.82
C ALA A 526 31.66 36.45 -2.93
N GLU A 527 30.85 35.45 -2.60
CA GLU A 527 30.21 34.58 -3.58
C GLU A 527 29.22 35.33 -4.48
N LYS A 528 28.60 36.41 -3.98
CA LYS A 528 27.68 37.26 -4.76
C LYS A 528 28.34 37.89 -5.99
N HIS A 529 29.67 37.97 -6.00
CA HIS A 529 30.47 38.52 -7.10
C HIS A 529 30.97 37.46 -8.08
N LEU A 530 30.73 36.18 -7.81
CA LEU A 530 31.10 35.09 -8.73
C LEU A 530 30.07 34.96 -9.87
N PRO A 531 30.50 34.57 -11.08
CA PRO A 531 29.58 34.16 -12.15
C PRO A 531 28.62 33.08 -11.65
N GLU A 532 27.36 33.12 -12.09
CA GLU A 532 26.28 32.26 -11.58
C GLU A 532 26.63 30.76 -11.60
N ILE A 533 27.31 30.28 -12.64
CA ILE A 533 27.73 28.88 -12.79
C ILE A 533 28.70 28.39 -11.70
N PHE A 534 29.32 29.31 -10.96
CA PHE A 534 30.25 29.00 -9.86
C PHE A 534 29.65 29.24 -8.48
N ARG A 535 28.41 29.77 -8.40
CA ARG A 535 27.72 30.01 -7.14
C ARG A 535 27.02 28.74 -6.67
N GLY A 536 27.24 28.38 -5.41
CA GLY A 536 26.52 27.34 -4.69
C GLY A 536 25.18 27.80 -4.10
N ALA A 537 24.83 29.10 -4.20
CA ALA A 537 23.53 29.63 -3.82
C ALA A 537 23.19 30.95 -4.55
N ASP A 538 21.89 31.28 -4.59
CA ASP A 538 21.39 32.61 -4.95
C ASP A 538 21.04 33.40 -3.70
N TYR A 539 21.44 34.67 -3.66
CA TYR A 539 21.33 35.51 -2.47
C TYR A 539 20.27 36.58 -2.63
N PHE A 540 19.54 36.85 -1.55
CA PHE A 540 18.40 37.76 -1.51
C PHE A 540 18.44 38.65 -0.27
N SER A 541 17.91 39.86 -0.42
CA SER A 541 17.81 40.83 0.67
C SER A 541 16.56 40.65 1.54
N SER A 542 15.57 39.91 1.02
CA SER A 542 14.31 39.63 1.71
C SER A 542 13.95 38.14 1.60
N GLN A 543 13.24 37.64 2.62
CA GLN A 543 12.71 36.28 2.60
C GLN A 543 11.68 36.08 1.49
N GLU A 544 10.89 37.10 1.18
CA GLU A 544 9.86 37.02 0.14
C GLU A 544 10.47 36.76 -1.25
N GLU A 545 11.54 37.47 -1.60
CA GLU A 545 12.26 37.24 -2.86
C GLU A 545 12.89 35.84 -2.91
N ALA A 546 13.54 35.41 -1.83
CA ALA A 546 14.11 34.06 -1.74
C ALA A 546 13.04 32.97 -1.85
N ASN A 547 11.90 33.16 -1.19
CA ASN A 547 10.75 32.25 -1.27
C ASN A 547 10.18 32.20 -2.69
N ARG A 548 10.14 33.34 -3.39
CA ARG A 548 9.66 33.40 -4.77
C ARG A 548 10.58 32.62 -5.71
N GLU A 549 11.90 32.79 -5.57
CA GLU A 549 12.88 32.04 -6.35
C GLU A 549 12.77 30.54 -6.08
N ALA A 550 12.81 30.13 -4.81
CA ALA A 550 12.71 28.72 -4.43
C ALA A 550 11.39 28.07 -4.88
N SER A 551 10.30 28.84 -4.94
CA SER A 551 9.01 28.35 -5.43
C SER A 551 9.00 28.19 -6.96
N ALA A 552 9.71 29.06 -7.71
CA ALA A 552 9.71 29.06 -9.17
C ALA A 552 10.30 27.79 -9.79
N ASP A 553 11.31 27.20 -9.15
CA ASP A 553 11.93 25.95 -9.59
C ASP A 553 11.18 24.69 -9.12
N ARG A 554 10.24 24.87 -8.19
CA ARG A 554 9.50 23.75 -7.60
C ARG A 554 8.47 23.18 -8.57
N GLN A 555 8.49 21.86 -8.72
CA GLN A 555 7.54 21.12 -9.54
C GLN A 555 6.81 20.09 -8.66
N LEU A 556 5.49 20.05 -8.75
CA LEU A 556 4.67 19.12 -8.00
C LEU A 556 3.60 18.51 -8.91
N ILE A 557 3.44 17.20 -8.82
CA ILE A 557 2.37 16.46 -9.48
C ILE A 557 1.47 15.89 -8.40
N TYR A 558 0.16 16.12 -8.52
CA TYR A 558 -0.84 15.57 -7.63
C TYR A 558 -1.75 14.58 -8.37
N HIS A 559 -1.59 13.31 -8.03
CA HIS A 559 -2.33 12.18 -8.62
C HIS A 559 -3.73 11.98 -8.02
N GLY A 560 -3.98 12.56 -6.86
CA GLY A 560 -5.18 12.28 -6.06
C GLY A 560 -6.43 13.10 -6.42
N LYS A 561 -7.39 13.06 -5.50
CA LYS A 561 -8.72 13.65 -5.61
C LYS A 561 -8.88 14.77 -4.59
N LEU A 562 -9.37 15.93 -5.04
CA LEU A 562 -9.88 16.99 -4.16
C LEU A 562 -11.41 16.91 -4.13
N THR A 563 -12.03 16.84 -2.95
CA THR A 563 -13.49 16.66 -2.85
C THR A 563 -14.12 17.41 -1.68
N GLY A 564 -15.38 17.79 -1.83
CA GLY A 564 -16.16 18.39 -0.74
C GLY A 564 -15.98 19.90 -0.61
N ASN A 565 -16.19 20.42 0.59
CA ASN A 565 -16.17 21.87 0.85
C ASN A 565 -14.76 22.41 1.09
N ILE A 566 -13.90 22.29 0.08
CA ILE A 566 -12.49 22.69 0.14
C ILE A 566 -12.27 23.96 -0.70
N ARG A 567 -11.55 24.92 -0.11
CA ARG A 567 -10.75 25.90 -0.84
C ARG A 567 -9.33 25.36 -0.96
N PHE A 568 -8.84 25.13 -2.18
CA PHE A 568 -7.50 24.62 -2.42
C PHE A 568 -6.60 25.70 -3.00
N ASP A 569 -5.54 26.07 -2.27
CA ASP A 569 -4.53 27.01 -2.73
C ASP A 569 -3.25 26.28 -3.14
N ALA A 570 -2.99 26.18 -4.44
CA ALA A 570 -1.77 25.58 -4.96
C ALA A 570 -0.53 26.49 -4.77
N GLY A 571 -0.69 27.67 -4.17
CA GLY A 571 0.38 28.57 -3.79
C GLY A 571 1.23 29.02 -4.98
N ARG A 572 2.52 29.29 -4.71
CA ARG A 572 3.48 29.81 -5.70
C ARG A 572 4.32 28.74 -6.39
N VAL A 573 3.97 27.45 -6.26
CA VAL A 573 4.70 26.34 -6.90
C VAL A 573 4.86 26.61 -8.40
N GLY A 574 6.09 26.56 -8.91
CA GLY A 574 6.43 26.95 -10.28
C GLY A 574 5.69 26.14 -11.33
N LYS A 575 5.60 24.81 -11.14
CA LYS A 575 4.75 23.93 -11.97
C LYS A 575 3.92 23.03 -11.08
N PHE A 576 2.61 23.22 -11.09
CA PHE A 576 1.67 22.31 -10.45
C PHE A 576 0.89 21.55 -11.53
N VAL A 577 1.03 20.23 -11.54
CA VAL A 577 0.32 19.32 -12.45
C VAL A 577 -0.68 18.51 -11.65
N MET A 578 -1.90 18.42 -12.15
CA MET A 578 -2.93 17.57 -11.58
C MET A 578 -3.47 16.65 -12.68
N ASP A 579 -3.21 15.36 -12.51
CA ASP A 579 -3.70 14.26 -13.37
C ASP A 579 -4.64 13.31 -12.60
N GLY A 580 -5.02 13.71 -11.39
CA GLY A 580 -6.13 13.14 -10.63
C GLY A 580 -7.46 13.80 -10.97
N SER A 581 -8.26 14.18 -9.97
CA SER A 581 -9.55 14.85 -10.21
C SER A 581 -9.95 15.83 -9.11
N ALA A 582 -10.86 16.75 -9.42
CA ALA A 582 -11.40 17.67 -8.44
C ALA A 582 -12.93 17.70 -8.54
N ASP A 583 -13.60 17.67 -7.41
CA ASP A 583 -15.02 17.96 -7.26
C ASP A 583 -15.24 18.75 -5.96
N ILE A 584 -14.93 20.04 -6.03
CA ILE A 584 -14.97 20.95 -4.87
C ILE A 584 -16.00 22.06 -5.09
N GLY A 585 -16.75 22.37 -4.04
CA GLY A 585 -17.66 23.52 -4.03
C GLY A 585 -16.94 24.86 -3.86
N GLY A 586 -15.73 24.84 -3.30
CA GLY A 586 -14.93 26.03 -3.04
C GLY A 586 -14.05 26.47 -4.21
N THR A 587 -13.10 27.34 -3.88
CA THR A 587 -12.18 27.95 -4.86
C THR A 587 -10.90 27.13 -5.00
N PHE A 588 -10.47 26.86 -6.23
CA PHE A 588 -9.09 26.47 -6.53
C PHE A 588 -8.30 27.72 -6.91
N SER A 589 -7.27 28.09 -6.14
CA SER A 589 -6.41 29.23 -6.43
C SER A 589 -4.99 28.83 -6.82
N LYS A 590 -4.38 29.62 -7.72
CA LYS A 590 -2.96 29.53 -8.06
C LYS A 590 -2.40 30.93 -8.30
N GLU A 591 -1.23 31.20 -7.73
CA GLU A 591 -0.46 32.42 -7.99
C GLU A 591 0.91 32.08 -8.61
N ASP A 592 1.33 32.84 -9.63
CA ASP A 592 2.57 32.64 -10.39
C ASP A 592 2.69 31.25 -11.06
N GLY A 593 3.73 31.04 -11.85
CA GLY A 593 4.06 29.74 -12.45
C GLY A 593 2.99 29.19 -13.41
N ARG A 594 2.86 27.86 -13.44
CA ARG A 594 1.96 27.13 -14.34
C ARG A 594 1.10 26.12 -13.59
N LEU A 595 -0.18 26.09 -13.95
CA LEU A 595 -1.15 25.05 -13.59
C LEU A 595 -1.43 24.18 -14.82
N THR A 596 -1.30 22.85 -14.68
CA THR A 596 -1.69 21.89 -15.72
C THR A 596 -2.74 20.93 -15.16
N MET A 597 -3.91 20.86 -15.80
CA MET A 597 -4.95 19.87 -15.51
C MET A 597 -5.11 18.95 -16.70
N GLN A 598 -4.90 17.64 -16.52
CA GLN A 598 -4.84 16.68 -17.62
C GLN A 598 -5.50 15.34 -17.28
N GLY A 599 -5.78 14.53 -18.31
CA GLY A 599 -6.01 13.11 -18.13
C GLY A 599 -4.77 12.38 -17.62
N HIS A 600 -4.93 11.13 -17.25
CA HIS A 600 -3.84 10.28 -16.77
C HIS A 600 -3.58 9.16 -17.79
N PRO A 601 -2.35 8.96 -18.27
CA PRO A 601 -2.04 7.83 -19.14
C PRO A 601 -2.27 6.52 -18.37
N VAL A 602 -2.86 5.51 -19.02
CA VAL A 602 -3.06 4.20 -18.37
C VAL A 602 -1.70 3.62 -17.99
N ILE A 603 -1.56 3.17 -16.74
CA ILE A 603 -0.32 2.55 -16.26
C ILE A 603 -0.21 1.13 -16.81
N HIS A 604 0.95 0.83 -17.39
CA HIS A 604 1.35 -0.51 -17.82
C HIS A 604 2.50 -1.07 -16.97
N ALA A 605 2.62 -2.40 -16.96
CA ALA A 605 3.81 -3.05 -16.45
C ALA A 605 5.01 -2.66 -17.33
N PHE A 606 6.20 -2.63 -16.75
CA PHE A 606 7.41 -2.29 -17.51
C PHE A 606 8.58 -3.16 -17.08
N ASN A 607 9.66 -3.08 -17.85
CA ASN A 607 10.88 -3.83 -17.64
C ASN A 607 12.11 -2.97 -17.95
N SER A 608 13.32 -3.46 -17.60
CA SER A 608 14.55 -2.79 -18.01
C SER A 608 14.73 -2.82 -19.53
N GLN A 609 15.48 -1.84 -20.07
CA GLN A 609 15.80 -1.78 -21.50
C GLN A 609 16.41 -3.10 -22.00
N SER A 610 17.29 -3.73 -21.21
CA SER A 610 17.91 -5.02 -21.55
C SER A 610 16.91 -6.17 -21.72
N ILE A 611 15.79 -6.17 -21.00
CA ILE A 611 14.73 -7.16 -21.15
C ILE A 611 13.89 -6.85 -22.38
N ALA A 612 13.54 -5.57 -22.58
CA ALA A 612 12.83 -5.14 -23.77
C ALA A 612 13.59 -5.50 -25.06
N ASP A 613 14.91 -5.25 -25.11
CA ASP A 613 15.77 -5.60 -26.24
C ASP A 613 15.83 -7.11 -26.51
N LYS A 614 15.90 -7.93 -25.45
CA LYS A 614 15.90 -9.40 -25.59
C LYS A 614 14.57 -9.92 -26.14
N VAL A 615 13.45 -9.37 -25.69
CA VAL A 615 12.12 -9.76 -26.17
C VAL A 615 11.93 -9.25 -27.61
N ALA A 616 12.39 -8.03 -27.93
CA ALA A 616 12.40 -7.48 -29.28
C ALA A 616 13.21 -8.34 -30.27
N ALA A 617 14.32 -8.94 -29.84
CA ALA A 617 15.09 -9.88 -30.65
C ALA A 617 14.32 -11.17 -31.03
N THR A 618 13.20 -11.45 -30.37
CA THR A 618 12.26 -12.54 -30.74
C THR A 618 11.17 -12.09 -31.72
N GLY A 619 11.23 -10.85 -32.21
CA GLY A 619 10.20 -10.23 -33.05
C GLY A 619 9.05 -9.61 -32.25
N ASP A 620 9.26 -9.31 -30.97
CA ASP A 620 8.24 -8.76 -30.06
C ASP A 620 8.62 -7.38 -29.51
N GLY A 621 8.13 -6.33 -30.16
CA GLY A 621 8.35 -4.94 -29.73
C GLY A 621 7.38 -4.43 -28.66
N SER A 622 6.60 -5.30 -28.00
CA SER A 622 5.51 -4.85 -27.11
C SER A 622 5.97 -4.43 -25.71
N VAL A 623 7.15 -4.88 -25.27
CA VAL A 623 7.60 -4.68 -23.88
C VAL A 623 7.95 -3.22 -23.63
N LEU A 624 7.30 -2.64 -22.62
CA LEU A 624 7.51 -1.25 -22.24
C LEU A 624 8.65 -1.10 -21.24
N THR A 625 9.32 0.05 -21.28
CA THR A 625 10.45 0.40 -20.38
C THR A 625 10.13 1.48 -19.37
N GLN A 626 8.91 1.99 -19.42
CA GLN A 626 8.36 3.00 -18.52
C GLN A 626 6.87 2.72 -18.31
N PRO A 627 6.29 3.09 -17.16
CA PRO A 627 4.90 2.79 -16.83
C PRO A 627 3.89 3.58 -17.68
N THR A 628 4.27 4.78 -18.12
CA THR A 628 3.43 5.68 -18.93
C THR A 628 4.28 6.43 -19.97
N SER A 629 3.67 6.91 -21.05
CA SER A 629 4.33 7.69 -22.09
C SER A 629 3.40 8.72 -22.73
N PHE A 630 3.95 9.81 -23.26
CA PHE A 630 3.14 10.85 -23.93
C PHE A 630 2.51 10.39 -25.26
N THR A 631 3.04 9.32 -25.86
CA THR A 631 2.61 8.82 -27.18
C THR A 631 1.71 7.59 -27.09
N GLN A 632 1.35 7.13 -25.89
CA GLN A 632 0.39 6.03 -25.76
C GLN A 632 -1.02 6.51 -26.14
N ASP A 633 -1.81 5.60 -26.71
CA ASP A 633 -3.15 5.92 -27.19
C ASP A 633 -4.22 5.81 -26.09
N ASP A 634 -3.93 5.07 -25.02
CA ASP A 634 -4.87 4.77 -23.95
C ASP A 634 -4.66 5.65 -22.71
N TRP A 635 -5.68 6.47 -22.45
CA TRP A 635 -5.66 7.46 -21.38
C TRP A 635 -6.97 7.39 -20.62
N GLU A 636 -6.89 7.58 -19.32
CA GLU A 636 -8.03 7.75 -18.46
C GLU A 636 -8.48 9.21 -18.46
N SER A 637 -9.73 9.45 -18.81
CA SER A 637 -10.30 10.79 -18.73
C SER A 637 -10.43 11.23 -17.27
N ARG A 638 -10.10 12.49 -17.00
CA ARG A 638 -10.23 13.13 -15.69
C ARG A 638 -11.19 14.31 -15.73
N THR A 639 -11.91 14.52 -14.63
CA THR A 639 -12.90 15.60 -14.50
C THR A 639 -12.50 16.56 -13.39
N PHE A 640 -12.60 17.85 -13.66
CA PHE A 640 -12.36 18.93 -12.72
C PHE A 640 -13.63 19.78 -12.63
N SER A 641 -14.32 19.65 -11.51
CA SER A 641 -15.53 20.38 -11.12
C SER A 641 -15.16 21.29 -9.95
N LEU A 642 -15.19 22.60 -10.20
CA LEU A 642 -14.72 23.63 -9.27
C LEU A 642 -15.82 24.68 -9.11
N GLY A 643 -16.05 25.16 -7.89
CA GLY A 643 -16.92 26.32 -7.65
C GLY A 643 -16.35 27.59 -8.28
N MET A 644 -15.03 27.80 -8.13
CA MET A 644 -14.29 28.88 -8.79
C MET A 644 -12.85 28.45 -9.07
N LEU A 645 -12.28 28.93 -10.18
CA LEU A 645 -10.85 28.83 -10.49
C LEU A 645 -10.24 30.23 -10.52
N GLU A 646 -9.38 30.54 -9.54
CA GLU A 646 -8.71 31.84 -9.40
C GLU A 646 -7.25 31.72 -9.84
N LEU A 647 -6.85 32.52 -10.84
CA LEU A 647 -5.49 32.51 -11.39
C LEU A 647 -4.90 33.92 -11.33
N LYS A 648 -3.73 34.06 -10.71
CA LYS A 648 -3.01 35.32 -10.60
C LYS A 648 -1.60 35.17 -11.15
N ASN A 649 -1.29 35.83 -12.26
CA ASN A 649 0.01 35.71 -12.95
C ASN A 649 0.40 34.26 -13.32
N THR A 650 -0.58 33.39 -13.53
CA THR A 650 -0.38 31.96 -13.78
C THR A 650 -0.78 31.57 -15.20
N GLY A 651 0.03 30.75 -15.87
CA GLY A 651 -0.38 30.07 -17.10
C GLY A 651 -1.22 28.82 -16.82
N LEU A 652 -2.42 28.72 -17.41
CA LEU A 652 -3.26 27.53 -17.35
C LEU A 652 -3.10 26.67 -18.61
N TRP A 653 -2.89 25.36 -18.43
CA TRP A 653 -2.91 24.37 -19.51
C TRP A 653 -3.93 23.27 -19.22
N ALA A 654 -4.90 23.10 -20.11
CA ALA A 654 -5.79 21.95 -20.12
C ALA A 654 -5.24 20.90 -21.10
N GLY A 655 -4.81 19.75 -20.58
CA GLY A 655 -4.24 18.65 -21.36
C GLY A 655 -5.29 17.78 -22.06
N THR A 656 -4.80 16.77 -22.79
CA THR A 656 -5.64 15.72 -23.38
C THR A 656 -6.49 15.02 -22.33
N GLN A 657 -7.67 14.53 -22.72
CA GLN A 657 -8.56 13.72 -21.86
C GLN A 657 -8.97 14.41 -20.55
N CYS A 658 -8.93 15.75 -20.53
CA CYS A 658 -9.39 16.60 -19.44
C CYS A 658 -10.81 17.12 -19.75
N ARG A 659 -11.71 17.06 -18.76
CA ARG A 659 -13.02 17.71 -18.80
C ARG A 659 -13.14 18.68 -17.64
N ALA A 660 -13.28 19.98 -17.94
CA ALA A 660 -13.62 20.99 -16.96
C ALA A 660 -15.14 21.21 -16.94
N LYS A 661 -15.72 21.26 -15.73
CA LYS A 661 -17.13 21.64 -15.52
C LYS A 661 -17.18 22.82 -14.57
N HIS A 662 -17.92 23.84 -14.96
CA HIS A 662 -18.32 24.91 -14.05
C HIS A 662 -19.70 24.56 -13.52
N THR A 663 -19.86 24.46 -12.20
CA THR A 663 -21.18 24.39 -11.58
C THR A 663 -21.76 25.80 -11.60
N HIS A 664 -22.75 26.02 -12.47
CA HIS A 664 -23.61 27.21 -12.43
C HIS A 664 -24.83 26.83 -11.58
N SER A 665 -24.90 27.29 -10.33
CA SER A 665 -26.20 27.48 -9.68
C SER A 665 -26.70 28.87 -10.06
N GLY A 666 -27.34 28.94 -11.22
CA GLY A 666 -28.14 30.11 -11.62
C GLY A 666 -29.47 30.12 -10.85
N GLY A 667 -29.81 31.28 -10.29
CA GLY A 667 -31.07 31.56 -9.59
C GLY A 667 -30.89 32.63 -8.54
#